data_AF-A0AAI9XVU5-F1
#
_entry.id   AF-A0AAI9XVU5-F1
#
_cell.length_a   1.000
_cell.length_b   1.000
_cell.length_c   1.000
_cell.angle_alpha   90.00
_cell.angle_beta   90.00
_cell.angle_gamma   90.00
#
_symmetry.space_group_name_H-M   'P 1'
#
loop_
_entity.id
_entity.type
_entity.pdbx_description
1 polymer ?
#
loop_
_entity_poly.entity_id
_entity_poly.type
_entity_poly.pdbx_seq_one_letter_code
_entity_poly.pdbx_strand_id
1 'polypeptide(L)'
;MQGKSNLQHRIIELQARLDGVSEATASQTGPIAGPGQFDDVRKEAEEIGVLAIGRPSGYSERIYMGSATGSTFARIFFKQINLSGSSSVAHYGRQESSSHDHELVRNNAALPPQPVARYLLTAYISRIHPWWPFISLPFLRSSLARIYEDPARCTLYQKFLILMVLALASATCTEAQEYRRMMDLNSPTDYFQTGLQFFLNIHDHPRDLQGLHSVLLLCLWMLGSNVRTHGDDVWQMSRYTMSTAIEMGLHRRSVTPGDLSSDDREIRNRTWWCVYALERQVAVITGRVLSVREHAIDAPKPSASTLDELTDQEGRAAPSFQKLNVKLFNHLMKLRQIGGRVLESIYIARGPDGRASRTAFQEICNEVEKIQQELESWKRDLEALDFKGTREYSEMKIEYGLLLLLMYRPSPTFMIPSKEMAEICSRAVSGTVQQWQKLDFQYGITAVCRCIRQVHSILMVGLAGLYCDWHVKAMNQSPESPLLYSHGSNVALCMDLIERGTARMKEEGLLKYRDLLQAARIKVYGPRAWEPPITQTEPTDASPVAPVNASSALGLLGADNTQSNMFFQGDGLETYMNQVTGYFDNAQLGLDEGLTAWFDTFMDEFQPNRIGNFGAQSIASIMSESQPKPQPATSHTAVLNSRNASILVGIRDGVTGEFRLVPREQATVSVFDSNFLIGDGIWEGIRAVRGRVQFAKEHINRLFQSAKAMYMDLGLTKGDLLSLLHQTLDANDMGNEPHVHIRLVVSRGLKSTPYQNPHVNIGLPLIVIIPEIKAVDPTAKSRGLRLGTTWVRRGPPDVKDEQWNHISKATDVQACVHANFMGVDEALMLDLNGFVKTCNSVNFFIVRGDEVWAPTKDNQMMGITRQKTIDVCRAAGITVRELDFALTEVYGADEAFCTGTFPSQIHVTEVDGRVIGDGKRGALTDVIQKLYAAEVERDTARSREVILAELEQARDLSVLDKPKSKL
;
A
#
# COMPACT_ATOMS: atom_id res chain seq x y z
N MET A 1 -19.59 -59.55 -28.48
CA MET A 1 -19.04 -58.83 -27.30
C MET A 1 -17.52 -58.82 -27.44
N GLN A 2 -16.83 -58.01 -28.26
CA GLN A 2 -16.89 -56.56 -28.49
C GLN A 2 -16.81 -55.74 -27.19
N GLY A 3 -15.67 -55.05 -27.01
CA GLY A 3 -15.61 -53.88 -26.12
C GLY A 3 -14.44 -53.76 -25.14
N LYS A 4 -13.19 -54.16 -25.47
CA LYS A 4 -12.00 -53.78 -24.65
C LYS A 4 -10.68 -53.54 -25.42
N SER A 5 -10.71 -53.20 -26.72
CA SER A 5 -9.46 -52.92 -27.48
C SER A 5 -9.43 -51.59 -28.25
N ASN A 6 -10.28 -50.61 -27.93
CA ASN A 6 -10.41 -49.38 -28.75
C ASN A 6 -9.79 -48.11 -28.13
N LEU A 7 -9.16 -48.19 -26.95
CA LEU A 7 -8.55 -47.01 -26.31
C LEU A 7 -7.02 -46.96 -26.51
N GLN A 8 -6.32 -48.09 -26.42
CA GLN A 8 -4.87 -48.13 -26.66
C GLN A 8 -4.53 -47.93 -28.15
N HIS A 9 -5.36 -48.43 -29.08
CA HIS A 9 -5.18 -48.19 -30.51
C HIS A 9 -5.41 -46.71 -30.89
N ARG A 10 -6.34 -46.02 -30.21
CA ARG A 10 -6.64 -44.59 -30.42
C ARG A 10 -5.52 -43.68 -29.90
N ILE A 11 -4.87 -44.06 -28.81
CA ILE A 11 -3.77 -43.30 -28.20
C ILE A 11 -2.50 -43.40 -29.06
N ILE A 12 -2.21 -44.59 -29.60
CA ILE A 12 -1.08 -44.81 -30.52
C ILE A 12 -1.31 -44.10 -31.88
N GLU A 13 -2.55 -44.06 -32.38
CA GLU A 13 -2.91 -43.36 -33.61
C GLU A 13 -2.88 -41.81 -33.45
N LEU A 14 -3.12 -41.29 -32.24
CA LEU A 14 -3.02 -39.86 -31.93
C LEU A 14 -1.56 -39.41 -31.71
N GLN A 15 -0.70 -40.27 -31.14
CA GLN A 15 0.74 -40.00 -31.02
C GLN A 15 1.46 -40.05 -32.38
N ALA A 16 1.09 -40.97 -33.27
CA ALA A 16 1.62 -41.01 -34.63
C ALA A 16 1.18 -39.83 -35.53
N ARG A 17 0.09 -39.12 -35.17
CA ARG A 17 -0.36 -37.89 -35.84
C ARG A 17 0.28 -36.60 -35.29
N LEU A 18 0.81 -36.65 -34.07
CA LEU A 18 1.48 -35.51 -33.43
C LEU A 18 2.96 -35.41 -33.86
N ASP A 19 3.60 -36.53 -34.15
CA ASP A 19 4.99 -36.60 -34.62
C ASP A 19 5.15 -36.36 -36.15
N GLY A 20 4.05 -36.12 -36.87
CA GLY A 20 3.99 -36.01 -38.34
C GLY A 20 3.73 -34.61 -38.91
N VAL A 21 3.75 -33.55 -38.10
CA VAL A 21 3.52 -32.17 -38.57
C VAL A 21 4.71 -31.28 -38.21
N SER A 22 5.88 -31.68 -38.69
CA SER A 22 6.97 -30.75 -38.98
C SER A 22 7.58 -31.17 -40.31
N GLU A 23 7.61 -30.24 -41.26
CA GLU A 23 8.21 -30.27 -42.62
C GLU A 23 7.22 -30.26 -43.80
N ALA A 24 6.87 -29.04 -44.22
CA ALA A 24 6.54 -28.56 -45.57
C ALA A 24 5.82 -27.22 -45.37
N THR A 25 6.32 -26.04 -45.70
CA THR A 25 7.05 -25.60 -46.88
C THR A 25 7.74 -24.26 -46.57
N ALA A 26 9.05 -24.18 -46.78
CA ALA A 26 9.75 -22.92 -46.95
C ALA A 26 9.81 -22.57 -48.44
N SER A 27 9.33 -21.39 -48.86
CA SER A 27 10.05 -20.50 -49.79
C SER A 27 9.30 -19.18 -50.03
N GLN A 28 10.08 -18.08 -50.08
CA GLN A 28 9.83 -16.73 -50.66
C GLN A 28 9.00 -15.76 -49.79
N THR A 29 9.37 -14.51 -49.44
CA THR A 29 10.42 -13.54 -49.82
C THR A 29 10.31 -12.30 -48.90
N GLY A 30 11.43 -11.61 -48.57
CA GLY A 30 11.44 -10.17 -48.18
C GLY A 30 11.71 -9.85 -46.70
N PRO A 31 12.40 -8.73 -46.37
CA PRO A 31 12.95 -8.48 -45.04
C PRO A 31 11.86 -8.03 -44.05
N ILE A 32 11.64 -8.80 -43.00
CA ILE A 32 10.72 -8.47 -41.91
C ILE A 32 11.53 -7.91 -40.74
N ALA A 33 11.30 -6.64 -40.43
CA ALA A 33 11.70 -6.03 -39.17
C ALA A 33 11.06 -6.80 -38.00
N GLY A 34 11.85 -7.09 -36.96
CA GLY A 34 11.47 -7.95 -35.84
C GLY A 34 10.20 -7.51 -35.09
N PRO A 35 9.57 -8.41 -34.32
CA PRO A 35 8.30 -8.17 -33.67
C PRO A 35 8.46 -7.21 -32.49
N GLY A 36 8.13 -5.93 -32.70
CA GLY A 36 7.55 -5.10 -31.66
C GLY A 36 6.04 -5.30 -31.67
N GLN A 37 5.48 -5.98 -30.67
CA GLN A 37 4.03 -6.12 -30.49
C GLN A 37 3.64 -5.85 -29.03
N PHE A 38 2.52 -5.15 -28.88
CA PHE A 38 2.05 -4.32 -27.76
C PHE A 38 1.16 -5.10 -26.78
N ASP A 39 1.29 -4.89 -25.46
CA ASP A 39 0.97 -5.98 -24.51
C ASP A 39 0.12 -5.71 -23.24
N ASP A 40 -0.50 -4.55 -22.91
CA ASP A 40 -1.11 -4.48 -21.55
C ASP A 40 -2.33 -3.57 -21.25
N VAL A 41 -3.55 -4.09 -21.46
CA VAL A 41 -4.88 -3.58 -20.98
C VAL A 41 -4.92 -3.32 -19.47
N ARG A 42 -4.01 -3.96 -18.73
CA ARG A 42 -3.84 -3.83 -17.28
C ARG A 42 -3.52 -2.41 -16.85
N LYS A 43 -2.68 -1.72 -17.63
CA LYS A 43 -2.19 -0.38 -17.27
C LYS A 43 -3.33 0.64 -17.25
N GLU A 44 -4.21 0.61 -18.24
CA GLU A 44 -5.37 1.50 -18.31
C GLU A 44 -6.36 1.24 -17.16
N ALA A 45 -6.59 -0.03 -16.80
CA ALA A 45 -7.44 -0.39 -15.67
C ALA A 45 -6.84 0.03 -14.32
N GLU A 46 -5.52 -0.07 -14.15
CA GLU A 46 -4.80 0.39 -12.96
C GLU A 46 -4.83 1.92 -12.82
N GLU A 47 -4.73 2.66 -13.93
CA GLU A 47 -4.83 4.13 -13.91
C GLU A 47 -6.19 4.63 -13.39
N ILE A 48 -7.28 3.90 -13.65
CA ILE A 48 -8.60 4.18 -13.07
C ILE A 48 -8.55 4.06 -11.54
N GLY A 49 -7.86 3.04 -11.02
CA GLY A 49 -7.67 2.85 -9.58
C GLY A 49 -6.86 3.97 -8.93
N VAL A 50 -5.80 4.43 -9.61
CA VAL A 50 -4.97 5.57 -9.16
C VAL A 50 -5.80 6.86 -9.05
N LEU A 51 -6.75 7.07 -9.99
CA LEU A 51 -7.63 8.24 -9.96
C LEU A 51 -8.48 8.32 -8.69
N ALA A 52 -8.88 7.18 -8.12
CA ALA A 52 -9.66 7.10 -6.88
C ALA A 52 -8.83 7.46 -5.64
N ILE A 53 -7.55 7.08 -5.62
CA ILE A 53 -6.65 7.22 -4.47
C ILE A 53 -6.07 8.64 -4.38
N GLY A 54 -5.86 9.31 -5.52
CA GLY A 54 -5.09 10.56 -5.60
C GLY A 54 -3.67 10.29 -6.09
N ARG A 55 -3.00 11.32 -6.61
CA ARG A 55 -1.68 11.14 -7.25
C ARG A 55 -0.59 11.14 -6.18
N PRO A 56 0.09 10.01 -5.92
CA PRO A 56 1.11 9.95 -4.87
C PRO A 56 2.34 10.74 -5.30
N SER A 57 2.82 11.63 -4.44
CA SER A 57 4.10 12.30 -4.64
C SER A 57 5.25 11.29 -4.49
N GLY A 58 6.03 11.07 -5.55
CA GLY A 58 7.36 10.44 -5.48
C GLY A 58 7.44 8.92 -5.27
N TYR A 59 6.36 8.24 -4.85
CA TYR A 59 6.29 6.77 -4.78
C TYR A 59 5.87 6.18 -6.14
N SER A 60 6.80 6.15 -7.08
CA SER A 60 6.69 5.36 -8.31
C SER A 60 6.88 3.88 -7.98
N GLU A 61 5.79 3.12 -7.82
CA GLU A 61 5.51 1.83 -8.49
C GLU A 61 4.59 0.87 -7.74
N ARG A 62 4.29 1.00 -6.43
CA ARG A 62 3.46 -0.01 -5.72
C ARG A 62 2.59 0.56 -4.60
N ILE A 63 1.43 1.11 -4.95
CA ILE A 63 0.38 1.45 -3.97
C ILE A 63 -0.74 0.43 -4.07
N TYR A 64 -1.13 -0.13 -2.93
CA TYR A 64 -2.27 -1.04 -2.86
C TYR A 64 -3.55 -0.34 -3.34
N MET A 65 -4.07 -0.83 -4.47
CA MET A 65 -5.35 -0.44 -5.05
C MET A 65 -6.39 -1.48 -4.65
N GLY A 66 -7.37 -1.07 -3.85
CA GLY A 66 -8.48 -1.95 -3.52
C GLY A 66 -9.39 -2.21 -4.72
N SER A 67 -9.97 -3.40 -4.79
CA SER A 67 -10.86 -3.82 -5.90
C SER A 67 -12.09 -2.91 -6.09
N ALA A 68 -12.56 -2.25 -5.02
CA ALA A 68 -13.66 -1.29 -5.06
C ALA A 68 -13.32 0.02 -5.81
N THR A 69 -12.02 0.32 -6.03
CA THR A 69 -11.58 1.48 -6.83
C THR A 69 -12.02 1.40 -8.29
N GLY A 70 -12.48 0.24 -8.76
CA GLY A 70 -12.94 0.07 -10.13
C GLY A 70 -11.90 -0.48 -11.09
N SER A 71 -10.65 -0.65 -10.67
CA SER A 71 -9.61 -1.30 -11.46
C SER A 71 -9.99 -2.74 -11.84
N THR A 72 -10.53 -3.52 -10.89
CA THR A 72 -11.05 -4.87 -11.14
C THR A 72 -12.21 -4.85 -12.13
N PHE A 73 -13.18 -3.94 -11.97
CA PHE A 73 -14.31 -3.80 -12.89
C PHE A 73 -13.85 -3.45 -14.32
N ALA A 74 -12.98 -2.45 -14.45
CA ALA A 74 -12.46 -2.02 -15.75
C ALA A 74 -11.66 -3.14 -16.43
N ARG A 75 -10.86 -3.89 -15.68
CA ARG A 75 -10.09 -5.03 -16.21
C ARG A 75 -11.00 -6.13 -16.77
N ILE A 76 -12.03 -6.54 -15.98
CA ILE A 76 -13.02 -7.53 -16.41
C ILE A 76 -13.71 -7.04 -17.70
N PHE A 77 -14.18 -5.80 -17.71
CA PHE A 77 -14.95 -5.26 -18.83
C PHE A 77 -14.10 -5.05 -20.10
N PHE A 78 -12.90 -4.47 -19.98
CA PHE A 78 -12.02 -4.22 -21.13
C PHE A 78 -11.57 -5.51 -21.81
N LYS A 79 -11.35 -6.57 -21.03
CA LYS A 79 -11.03 -7.90 -21.57
C LYS A 79 -12.22 -8.49 -22.34
N GLN A 80 -13.44 -8.37 -21.79
CA GLN A 80 -14.67 -8.86 -22.45
C GLN A 80 -14.98 -8.19 -23.80
N ILE A 81 -14.64 -6.89 -23.96
CA ILE A 81 -14.87 -6.16 -25.22
C ILE A 81 -13.65 -6.18 -26.16
N ASN A 82 -12.60 -6.96 -25.84
CA ASN A 82 -11.34 -7.01 -26.59
C ASN A 82 -10.79 -5.60 -26.89
N LEU A 83 -10.78 -4.74 -25.88
CA LEU A 83 -10.20 -3.40 -26.00
C LEU A 83 -8.67 -3.53 -26.00
N SER A 84 -8.07 -3.60 -27.19
CA SER A 84 -6.62 -3.46 -27.38
C SER A 84 -6.22 -1.98 -27.28
N GLY A 85 -5.05 -1.71 -26.67
CA GLY A 85 -4.55 -0.35 -26.44
C GLY A 85 -4.60 0.51 -27.71
N SER A 86 -5.29 1.65 -27.63
CA SER A 86 -5.46 2.57 -28.75
C SER A 86 -4.13 3.29 -29.07
N SER A 87 -3.64 3.11 -30.29
CA SER A 87 -2.61 3.97 -30.90
C SER A 87 -3.20 5.36 -31.22
N SER A 88 -3.53 6.14 -30.19
CA SER A 88 -3.89 7.57 -30.31
C SER A 88 -3.90 8.32 -28.98
N VAL A 89 -3.26 7.82 -27.92
CA VAL A 89 -2.82 8.72 -26.85
C VAL A 89 -1.42 9.16 -27.26
N ALA A 90 -1.35 10.28 -27.98
CA ALA A 90 -0.07 10.94 -28.21
C ALA A 90 0.66 10.96 -26.87
N HIS A 91 1.88 10.42 -26.84
CA HIS A 91 2.83 10.73 -25.79
C HIS A 91 2.94 12.26 -25.77
N TYR A 92 2.11 12.93 -24.96
CA TYR A 92 2.57 14.09 -24.24
C TYR A 92 3.77 13.56 -23.48
N GLY A 93 4.95 13.88 -24.03
CA GLY A 93 6.19 13.38 -23.52
C GLY A 93 6.23 13.60 -22.02
N ARG A 94 7.05 12.80 -21.35
CA ARG A 94 7.81 13.31 -20.22
C ARG A 94 8.61 14.53 -20.71
N GLN A 95 7.95 15.65 -20.98
CA GLN A 95 8.47 16.88 -20.47
C GLN A 95 8.33 16.70 -18.97
N GLU A 96 9.46 16.40 -18.34
CA GLU A 96 9.83 17.20 -17.19
C GLU A 96 9.53 18.65 -17.59
N SER A 97 8.28 19.08 -17.37
CA SER A 97 8.05 20.49 -17.14
C SER A 97 8.99 20.75 -16.00
N SER A 98 10.05 21.49 -16.32
CA SER A 98 11.04 22.01 -15.40
C SER A 98 10.48 21.99 -14.00
N SER A 99 11.20 21.35 -13.10
CA SER A 99 11.21 21.65 -11.67
C SER A 99 11.43 23.16 -11.46
N HIS A 100 10.47 23.96 -11.84
CA HIS A 100 9.90 24.96 -10.99
C HIS A 100 8.96 24.09 -10.12
N ASP A 101 9.43 23.56 -9.00
CA ASP A 101 9.73 24.44 -7.88
C ASP A 101 8.94 25.75 -8.04
N HIS A 102 7.61 25.62 -8.05
CA HIS A 102 6.88 26.51 -7.17
C HIS A 102 7.34 26.13 -5.76
N GLU A 103 8.55 26.59 -5.41
CA GLU A 103 8.78 27.18 -4.10
C GLU A 103 7.47 27.85 -3.76
N LEU A 104 6.83 27.32 -2.71
CA LEU A 104 5.74 27.98 -2.04
C LEU A 104 6.22 29.40 -1.78
N VAL A 105 5.88 30.36 -2.65
CA VAL A 105 5.77 31.74 -2.21
C VAL A 105 4.77 31.62 -1.08
N ARG A 106 5.26 31.74 0.16
CA ARG A 106 4.44 31.73 1.37
C ARG A 106 3.53 32.95 1.30
N ASN A 107 2.48 32.86 0.50
CA ASN A 107 1.44 33.85 0.43
C ASN A 107 0.58 33.60 1.66
N ASN A 108 0.92 34.31 2.73
CA ASN A 108 0.08 34.38 3.89
C ASN A 108 -1.16 35.18 3.49
N ALA A 109 -2.31 34.51 3.43
CA ALA A 109 -3.60 35.16 3.26
C ALA A 109 -3.82 36.13 4.43
N ALA A 110 -4.04 37.40 4.11
CA ALA A 110 -4.60 38.32 5.08
C ALA A 110 -6.04 37.89 5.40
N LEU A 111 -6.53 38.18 6.60
CA LEU A 111 -7.96 38.04 6.88
C LEU A 111 -8.73 38.93 5.89
N PRO A 112 -9.75 38.39 5.19
CA PRO A 112 -10.47 39.16 4.19
C PRO A 112 -11.32 40.24 4.87
N PRO A 113 -11.88 41.19 4.12
CA PRO A 113 -12.86 42.11 4.69
C PRO A 113 -14.03 41.35 5.35
N GLN A 114 -14.50 41.83 6.50
CA GLN A 114 -15.52 41.13 7.29
C GLN A 114 -16.79 40.72 6.50
N PRO A 115 -17.30 41.51 5.53
CA PRO A 115 -18.41 41.08 4.69
C PRO A 115 -18.12 39.81 3.89
N VAL A 116 -16.90 39.67 3.36
CA VAL A 116 -16.45 38.48 2.62
C VAL A 116 -16.40 37.28 3.54
N ALA A 117 -15.82 37.43 4.74
CA ALA A 117 -15.77 36.35 5.72
C ALA A 117 -17.15 35.90 6.19
N ARG A 118 -18.11 36.83 6.37
CA ARG A 118 -19.50 36.49 6.73
C ARG A 118 -20.22 35.75 5.59
N TYR A 119 -19.97 36.15 4.34
CA TYR A 119 -20.48 35.45 3.17
C TYR A 119 -19.93 34.02 3.12
N LEU A 120 -18.61 33.85 3.26
CA LEU A 120 -17.95 32.55 3.29
C LEU A 120 -18.40 31.68 4.47
N LEU A 121 -18.63 32.26 5.64
CA LEU A 121 -19.22 31.53 6.77
C LEU A 121 -20.64 31.02 6.43
N THR A 122 -21.47 31.86 5.81
CA THR A 122 -22.82 31.46 5.38
C THR A 122 -22.75 30.36 4.31
N ALA A 123 -21.78 30.43 3.40
CA ALA A 123 -21.50 29.37 2.43
C ALA A 123 -21.07 28.06 3.12
N TYR A 124 -20.20 28.11 4.13
CA TYR A 124 -19.83 26.92 4.92
C TYR A 124 -21.06 26.28 5.58
N ILE A 125 -21.89 27.09 6.23
CA ILE A 125 -23.10 26.64 6.94
C ILE A 125 -24.12 26.02 5.99
N SER A 126 -24.25 26.54 4.77
CA SER A 126 -25.20 26.02 3.77
C SER A 126 -24.66 24.84 2.96
N ARG A 127 -23.35 24.72 2.76
CA ARG A 127 -22.76 23.74 1.81
C ARG A 127 -21.97 22.62 2.44
N ILE A 128 -21.38 22.83 3.63
CA ILE A 128 -20.42 21.90 4.24
C ILE A 128 -20.94 21.40 5.59
N HIS A 129 -21.36 22.31 6.47
CA HIS A 129 -21.89 21.97 7.80
C HIS A 129 -23.03 20.94 7.80
N PRO A 130 -23.99 20.94 6.84
CA PRO A 130 -25.08 19.95 6.83
C PRO A 130 -24.59 18.51 6.68
N TRP A 131 -23.40 18.33 6.12
CA TRP A 131 -22.74 17.03 5.91
C TRP A 131 -21.68 16.72 6.95
N TRP A 132 -21.19 17.73 7.68
CA TRP A 132 -20.10 17.61 8.66
C TRP A 132 -20.37 18.46 9.92
N PRO A 133 -21.45 18.18 10.68
CA PRO A 133 -21.90 19.04 11.77
C PRO A 133 -21.13 18.84 13.09
N PHE A 134 -19.79 18.77 13.07
CA PHE A 134 -18.96 18.53 14.27
C PHE A 134 -18.54 19.82 15.00
N ILE A 135 -18.78 21.00 14.40
CA ILE A 135 -18.48 22.31 15.01
C ILE A 135 -19.79 23.00 15.40
N SER A 136 -19.88 23.52 16.62
CA SER A 136 -21.02 24.34 17.08
C SER A 136 -21.10 25.66 16.28
N LEU A 137 -22.27 25.99 15.71
CA LEU A 137 -22.45 27.24 14.97
C LEU A 137 -22.28 28.49 15.85
N PRO A 138 -22.81 28.54 17.09
CA PRO A 138 -22.50 29.62 18.04
C PRO A 138 -20.99 29.79 18.30
N PHE A 139 -20.25 28.69 18.47
CA PHE A 139 -18.81 28.74 18.66
C PHE A 139 -18.08 29.25 17.41
N LEU A 140 -18.51 28.83 16.22
CA LEU A 140 -17.91 29.26 14.96
C LEU A 140 -18.13 30.77 14.71
N ARG A 141 -19.37 31.26 14.90
CA ARG A 141 -19.70 32.68 14.76
C ARG A 141 -18.93 33.55 15.75
N SER A 142 -18.87 33.15 17.03
CA SER A 142 -18.13 33.89 18.06
C SER A 142 -16.62 33.88 17.81
N SER A 143 -16.07 32.77 17.30
CA SER A 143 -14.66 32.69 16.90
C SER A 143 -14.36 33.61 15.71
N LEU A 144 -15.27 33.71 14.74
CA LEU A 144 -15.15 34.65 13.63
C LEU A 144 -15.28 36.10 14.08
N ALA A 145 -16.19 36.43 14.99
CA ALA A 145 -16.28 37.79 15.52
C ALA A 145 -14.98 38.18 16.25
N ARG A 146 -14.49 37.29 17.13
CA ARG A 146 -13.30 37.52 17.94
C ARG A 146 -12.04 37.73 17.13
N ILE A 147 -11.86 37.01 16.02
CA ILE A 147 -10.64 37.17 15.20
C ILE A 147 -10.56 38.55 14.52
N TYR A 148 -11.67 39.25 14.34
CA TYR A 148 -11.68 40.64 13.86
C TYR A 148 -11.63 41.68 14.98
N GLU A 149 -12.16 41.36 16.17
CA GLU A 149 -12.16 42.27 17.33
C GLU A 149 -10.80 42.31 18.05
N ASP A 150 -10.23 41.14 18.37
CA ASP A 150 -8.95 41.01 19.07
C ASP A 150 -8.24 39.69 18.65
N PRO A 151 -7.50 39.71 17.52
CA PRO A 151 -6.79 38.54 17.02
C PRO A 151 -5.74 37.98 17.99
N ALA A 152 -5.25 38.79 18.94
CA ALA A 152 -4.24 38.36 19.91
C ALA A 152 -4.82 37.41 20.97
N ARG A 153 -6.12 37.55 21.30
CA ARG A 153 -6.83 36.68 22.24
C ARG A 153 -7.36 35.38 21.62
N CYS A 154 -7.30 35.23 20.30
CA CYS A 154 -7.68 33.97 19.64
C CYS A 154 -6.63 32.88 19.88
N THR A 155 -7.09 31.69 20.26
CA THR A 155 -6.22 30.51 20.35
C THR A 155 -5.72 30.08 18.97
N LEU A 156 -4.64 29.29 18.91
CA LEU A 156 -4.14 28.71 17.65
C LEU A 156 -5.22 27.90 16.94
N TYR A 157 -5.99 27.11 17.70
CA TYR A 157 -7.14 26.37 17.17
C TYR A 157 -8.20 27.28 16.55
N GLN A 158 -8.56 28.40 17.19
CA GLN A 158 -9.55 29.32 16.61
C GLN A 158 -9.05 29.95 15.31
N LYS A 159 -7.76 30.30 15.24
CA LYS A 159 -7.13 30.84 14.01
C LYS A 159 -7.13 29.79 12.89
N PHE A 160 -6.70 28.56 13.21
CA PHE A 160 -6.74 27.42 12.30
C PHE A 160 -8.17 27.14 11.80
N LEU A 161 -9.13 27.03 12.71
CA LEU A 161 -10.53 26.74 12.43
C LEU A 161 -11.12 27.74 11.44
N ILE A 162 -10.96 29.04 11.71
CA ILE A 162 -11.53 30.07 10.83
C ILE A 162 -10.88 30.02 9.45
N LEU A 163 -9.56 29.92 9.36
CA LEU A 163 -8.86 29.85 8.07
C LEU A 163 -9.26 28.62 7.26
N MET A 164 -9.40 27.45 7.91
CA MET A 164 -9.89 26.24 7.25
C MET A 164 -11.35 26.35 6.78
N VAL A 165 -12.22 26.97 7.59
CA VAL A 165 -13.62 27.21 7.21
C VAL A 165 -13.70 28.15 6.00
N LEU A 166 -12.90 29.22 5.98
CA LEU A 166 -12.82 30.14 4.83
C LEU A 166 -12.27 29.44 3.59
N ALA A 167 -11.24 28.61 3.74
CA ALA A 167 -10.66 27.82 2.64
C ALA A 167 -11.71 26.89 2.02
N LEU A 168 -12.37 26.06 2.84
CA LEU A 168 -13.39 25.12 2.38
C LEU A 168 -14.58 25.84 1.74
N ALA A 169 -15.08 26.92 2.34
CA ALA A 169 -16.18 27.70 1.79
C ALA A 169 -15.82 28.35 0.45
N SER A 170 -14.66 29.00 0.38
CA SER A 170 -14.19 29.69 -0.83
C SER A 170 -14.03 28.71 -2.01
N ALA A 171 -13.56 27.49 -1.73
CA ALA A 171 -13.46 26.42 -2.72
C ALA A 171 -14.83 25.99 -3.31
N THR A 172 -15.93 26.16 -2.55
CA THR A 172 -17.29 25.86 -3.02
C THR A 172 -17.98 27.03 -3.74
N CYS A 173 -17.49 28.25 -3.56
CA CYS A 173 -18.14 29.48 -4.03
C CYS A 173 -17.36 30.23 -5.11
N THR A 174 -16.22 29.71 -5.59
CA THR A 174 -15.35 30.40 -6.57
C THR A 174 -16.09 30.85 -7.85
N GLU A 175 -17.18 30.18 -8.20
CA GLU A 175 -18.00 30.52 -9.37
C GLU A 175 -19.26 31.34 -9.08
N ALA A 176 -19.60 31.53 -7.81
CA ALA A 176 -20.74 32.35 -7.42
C ALA A 176 -20.49 33.80 -7.79
N GLN A 177 -21.37 34.37 -8.63
CA GLN A 177 -21.23 35.74 -9.12
C GLN A 177 -21.17 36.76 -7.98
N GLU A 178 -21.96 36.53 -6.92
CA GLU A 178 -21.97 37.37 -5.73
C GLU A 178 -20.60 37.37 -5.02
N TYR A 179 -19.98 36.19 -4.84
CA TYR A 179 -18.65 36.07 -4.26
C TYR A 179 -17.58 36.76 -5.12
N ARG A 180 -17.62 36.57 -6.45
CA ARG A 180 -16.67 37.23 -7.37
C ARG A 180 -16.75 38.76 -7.31
N ARG A 181 -17.94 39.33 -7.13
CA ARG A 181 -18.14 40.79 -6.99
C ARG A 181 -17.55 41.33 -5.70
N MET A 182 -17.37 40.50 -4.68
CA MET A 182 -16.73 40.92 -3.43
C MET A 182 -15.21 41.08 -3.55
N MET A 183 -14.60 40.66 -4.66
CA MET A 183 -13.17 40.82 -4.95
C MET A 183 -12.26 40.32 -3.81
N ASP A 184 -12.52 39.10 -3.32
CA ASP A 184 -11.61 38.45 -2.38
C ASP A 184 -10.23 38.27 -3.04
N LEU A 185 -9.20 38.86 -2.42
CA LEU A 185 -7.83 38.83 -2.93
C LEU A 185 -7.12 37.50 -2.61
N ASN A 186 -7.68 36.71 -1.69
CA ASN A 186 -7.13 35.43 -1.31
C ASN A 186 -7.78 34.30 -2.14
N SER A 187 -6.97 33.35 -2.57
CA SER A 187 -7.47 32.09 -3.12
C SER A 187 -7.84 31.10 -2.00
N PRO A 188 -8.65 30.06 -2.29
CA PRO A 188 -8.92 28.99 -1.33
C PRO A 188 -7.64 28.36 -0.75
N THR A 189 -6.61 28.22 -1.58
CA THR A 189 -5.31 27.64 -1.19
C THR A 189 -4.53 28.56 -0.25
N ASP A 190 -4.61 29.88 -0.41
CA ASP A 190 -3.92 30.83 0.46
C ASP A 190 -4.48 30.76 1.90
N TYR A 191 -5.80 30.65 2.04
CA TYR A 191 -6.43 30.41 3.35
C TYR A 191 -5.97 29.10 3.98
N PHE A 192 -5.94 28.03 3.19
CA PHE A 192 -5.49 26.72 3.66
C PHE A 192 -4.03 26.75 4.14
N GLN A 193 -3.11 27.30 3.33
CA GLN A 193 -1.68 27.39 3.66
C GLN A 193 -1.43 28.25 4.90
N THR A 194 -2.17 29.34 5.04
CA THR A 194 -2.10 30.19 6.24
C THR A 194 -2.66 29.47 7.45
N GLY A 195 -3.76 28.73 7.29
CA GLY A 195 -4.33 27.87 8.32
C GLY A 195 -3.31 26.85 8.84
N LEU A 196 -2.61 26.15 7.93
CA LEU A 196 -1.58 25.18 8.29
C LEU A 196 -0.45 25.73 9.17
N GLN A 197 -0.18 27.03 9.17
CA GLN A 197 0.83 27.62 10.06
C GLN A 197 0.40 27.61 11.53
N PHE A 198 -0.90 27.56 11.80
CA PHE A 198 -1.46 27.43 13.14
C PHE A 198 -1.77 25.98 13.52
N PHE A 199 -1.57 25.05 12.59
CA PHE A 199 -1.67 23.62 12.85
C PHE A 199 -0.38 23.13 13.50
N LEU A 200 -0.50 22.46 14.66
CA LEU A 200 0.64 21.79 15.28
C LEU A 200 0.99 20.54 14.47
N ASN A 201 2.28 20.16 14.41
CA ASN A 201 2.68 18.90 13.77
C ASN A 201 1.81 17.75 14.28
N ILE A 202 1.44 16.81 13.39
CA ILE A 202 0.52 15.72 13.72
C ILE A 202 0.97 14.94 14.97
N HIS A 203 2.28 14.74 15.14
CA HIS A 203 2.87 14.06 16.30
C HIS A 203 2.74 14.83 17.61
N ASP A 204 2.73 16.16 17.53
CA ASP A 204 2.64 17.08 18.67
C ASP A 204 1.21 17.60 18.88
N HIS A 205 0.26 17.13 18.06
CA HIS A 205 -1.11 17.62 18.09
C HIS A 205 -1.84 17.12 19.35
N PRO A 206 -2.53 17.99 20.11
CA PRO A 206 -3.30 17.59 21.27
C PRO A 206 -4.30 16.49 20.95
N ARG A 207 -4.37 15.46 21.80
CA ARG A 207 -5.36 14.36 21.72
C ARG A 207 -6.67 14.74 22.41
N ASP A 208 -7.22 15.90 22.04
CA ASP A 208 -8.50 16.41 22.52
C ASP A 208 -9.49 16.65 21.36
N LEU A 209 -10.69 17.17 21.64
CA LEU A 209 -11.71 17.37 20.60
C LEU A 209 -11.29 18.42 19.57
N GLN A 210 -10.65 19.51 20.01
CA GLN A 210 -10.11 20.53 19.11
C GLN A 210 -9.01 19.93 18.23
N GLY A 211 -8.14 19.16 18.88
CA GLY A 211 -7.30 18.09 18.38
C GLY A 211 -7.80 17.44 17.09
N LEU A 212 -8.84 16.67 17.31
CA LEU A 212 -9.50 15.84 16.32
C LEU A 212 -10.21 16.66 15.24
N HIS A 213 -10.84 17.78 15.61
CA HIS A 213 -11.49 18.71 14.67
C HIS A 213 -10.50 19.29 13.68
N SER A 214 -9.28 19.63 14.12
CA SER A 214 -8.25 20.17 13.24
C SER A 214 -7.89 19.18 12.13
N VAL A 215 -7.62 17.93 12.51
CA VAL A 215 -7.28 16.88 11.54
C VAL A 215 -8.47 16.52 10.66
N LEU A 216 -9.69 16.52 11.21
CA LEU A 216 -10.89 16.32 10.42
C LEU A 216 -11.06 17.39 9.35
N LEU A 217 -10.81 18.67 9.65
CA LEU A 217 -10.81 19.76 8.66
C LEU A 217 -9.74 19.57 7.58
N LEU A 218 -8.55 19.07 7.94
CA LEU A 218 -7.51 18.72 6.96
C LEU A 218 -7.99 17.60 6.03
N CYS A 219 -8.58 16.53 6.56
CA CYS A 219 -9.17 15.46 5.77
C CYS A 219 -10.26 15.96 4.82
N LEU A 220 -11.12 16.89 5.27
CA LEU A 220 -12.16 17.48 4.43
C LEU A 220 -11.57 18.34 3.30
N TRP A 221 -10.51 19.08 3.57
CA TRP A 221 -9.78 19.83 2.54
C TRP A 221 -9.14 18.88 1.53
N MET A 222 -8.47 17.82 2.00
CA MET A 222 -7.88 16.79 1.13
C MET A 222 -8.94 16.12 0.27
N LEU A 223 -10.13 15.84 0.81
CA LEU A 223 -11.24 15.25 0.07
C LEU A 223 -11.82 16.18 -1.00
N GLY A 224 -11.91 17.48 -0.72
CA GLY A 224 -12.60 18.47 -1.56
C GLY A 224 -11.72 19.29 -2.50
N SER A 225 -10.40 19.32 -2.30
CA SER A 225 -9.45 20.14 -3.08
C SER A 225 -8.65 19.32 -4.11
N ASN A 226 -8.03 20.03 -5.06
CA ASN A 226 -7.13 19.46 -6.09
C ASN A 226 -5.66 19.88 -5.86
N VAL A 227 -5.31 20.32 -4.65
CA VAL A 227 -3.97 20.85 -4.36
C VAL A 227 -2.98 19.71 -4.23
N ARG A 228 -1.94 19.73 -5.07
CA ARG A 228 -0.99 18.63 -5.30
C ARG A 228 0.15 18.48 -4.26
N THR A 229 0.20 19.31 -3.22
CA THR A 229 1.45 19.58 -2.47
C THR A 229 1.64 18.78 -1.18
N HIS A 230 0.75 17.85 -0.83
CA HIS A 230 0.98 16.93 0.29
C HIS A 230 0.57 15.54 -0.16
N GLY A 231 1.40 14.53 0.11
CA GLY A 231 1.16 13.15 -0.30
C GLY A 231 -0.30 12.76 -0.05
N ASP A 232 -1.00 12.45 -1.14
CA ASP A 232 -2.45 12.21 -1.24
C ASP A 232 -2.93 10.96 -0.45
N ASP A 233 -2.38 10.67 0.74
CA ASP A 233 -2.83 9.55 1.57
C ASP A 233 -3.93 9.98 2.55
N VAL A 234 -5.04 10.48 2.00
CA VAL A 234 -6.26 10.81 2.75
C VAL A 234 -6.76 9.60 3.57
N TRP A 235 -6.47 8.39 3.10
CA TRP A 235 -6.78 7.17 3.84
C TRP A 235 -5.96 7.04 5.12
N GLN A 236 -4.64 7.24 5.07
CA GLN A 236 -3.79 7.26 6.27
C GLN A 236 -4.25 8.35 7.25
N MET A 237 -4.57 9.55 6.77
CA MET A 237 -5.05 10.63 7.64
C MET A 237 -6.38 10.26 8.29
N SER A 238 -7.33 9.72 7.52
CA SER A 238 -8.63 9.26 8.05
C SER A 238 -8.47 8.16 9.11
N ARG A 239 -7.47 7.26 8.95
CA ARG A 239 -7.11 6.22 9.92
C ARG A 239 -6.52 6.81 11.20
N TYR A 240 -5.67 7.83 11.09
CA TYR A 240 -5.16 8.56 12.24
C TYR A 240 -6.30 9.24 13.01
N THR A 241 -7.22 9.92 12.31
CA THR A 241 -8.42 10.54 12.89
C THR A 241 -9.28 9.49 13.61
N MET A 242 -9.54 8.35 12.97
CA MET A 242 -10.31 7.25 13.57
C MET A 242 -9.63 6.67 14.82
N SER A 243 -8.33 6.41 14.76
CA SER A 243 -7.56 5.85 15.88
C SER A 243 -7.59 6.79 17.09
N THR A 244 -7.40 8.09 16.84
CA THR A 244 -7.48 9.13 17.89
C THR A 244 -8.89 9.20 18.49
N ALA A 245 -9.94 9.15 17.66
CA ALA A 245 -11.32 9.14 18.14
C ALA A 245 -11.65 7.89 18.99
N ILE A 246 -11.10 6.73 18.64
CA ILE A 246 -11.22 5.49 19.42
C ILE A 246 -10.48 5.62 20.74
N GLU A 247 -9.25 6.12 20.73
CA GLU A 247 -8.44 6.36 21.93
C GLU A 247 -9.15 7.29 22.93
N MET A 248 -9.80 8.34 22.42
CA MET A 248 -10.62 9.27 23.23
C MET A 248 -11.95 8.66 23.71
N GLY A 249 -12.25 7.42 23.31
CA GLY A 249 -13.49 6.71 23.66
C GLY A 249 -14.75 7.30 23.01
N LEU A 250 -14.64 8.01 21.88
CA LEU A 250 -15.78 8.66 21.22
C LEU A 250 -16.78 7.65 20.62
N HIS A 251 -16.31 6.44 20.32
CA HIS A 251 -17.09 5.32 19.81
C HIS A 251 -18.03 4.68 20.85
N ARG A 252 -17.83 5.01 22.14
CA ARG A 252 -18.60 4.47 23.26
C ARG A 252 -19.63 5.48 23.75
N ARG A 253 -20.72 5.00 24.32
CA ARG A 253 -21.66 5.87 25.04
C ARG A 253 -20.94 6.50 26.22
N SER A 254 -21.02 7.82 26.37
CA SER A 254 -20.47 8.49 27.56
C SER A 254 -21.20 7.98 28.81
N VAL A 255 -20.47 7.29 29.71
CA VAL A 255 -21.06 6.59 30.88
C VAL A 255 -21.00 7.43 32.15
N THR A 256 -20.09 8.39 32.27
CA THR A 256 -19.91 9.17 33.51
C THR A 256 -21.03 10.21 33.66
N PRO A 257 -21.98 10.06 34.60
CA PRO A 257 -23.02 11.05 34.82
C PRO A 257 -22.42 12.24 35.57
N GLY A 258 -22.44 13.44 34.96
CA GLY A 258 -22.09 14.70 35.64
C GLY A 258 -20.96 15.52 35.02
N ASP A 259 -20.10 14.95 34.17
CA ASP A 259 -18.87 15.62 33.71
C ASP A 259 -19.01 16.48 32.43
N LEU A 260 -20.06 16.27 31.64
CA LEU A 260 -20.24 16.97 30.35
C LEU A 260 -21.65 17.57 30.25
N SER A 261 -21.73 18.80 29.73
CA SER A 261 -23.00 19.43 29.40
C SER A 261 -23.74 18.65 28.29
N SER A 262 -25.03 18.92 28.11
CA SER A 262 -25.81 18.33 27.00
C SER A 262 -25.17 18.60 25.64
N ASP A 263 -24.64 19.81 25.49
CA ASP A 263 -24.09 20.33 24.24
C ASP A 263 -22.71 19.74 23.97
N ASP A 264 -21.86 19.61 25.00
CA ASP A 264 -20.56 18.96 24.87
C ASP A 264 -20.71 17.48 24.52
N ARG A 265 -21.71 16.81 25.10
CA ARG A 265 -22.03 15.41 24.76
C ARG A 265 -22.53 15.29 23.31
N GLU A 266 -23.32 16.24 22.85
CA GLU A 266 -23.81 16.25 21.47
C GLU A 266 -22.67 16.52 20.47
N ILE A 267 -21.77 17.47 20.73
CA ILE A 267 -20.56 17.70 19.92
C ILE A 267 -19.66 16.46 19.91
N ARG A 268 -19.48 15.80 21.05
CA ARG A 268 -18.75 14.52 21.15
C ARG A 268 -19.33 13.47 20.21
N ASN A 269 -20.66 13.28 20.24
CA ASN A 269 -21.35 12.31 19.39
C ASN A 269 -21.25 12.68 17.90
N ARG A 270 -21.48 13.95 17.56
CA ARG A 270 -21.36 14.46 16.18
C ARG A 270 -19.96 14.26 15.62
N THR A 271 -18.93 14.51 16.43
CA THR A 271 -17.53 14.32 16.07
C THR A 271 -17.25 12.86 15.74
N TRP A 272 -17.67 11.93 16.61
CA TRP A 272 -17.55 10.49 16.33
C TRP A 272 -18.16 10.12 14.97
N TRP A 273 -19.42 10.51 14.75
CA TRP A 273 -20.13 10.12 13.53
C TRP A 273 -19.58 10.81 12.28
N CYS A 274 -19.00 12.02 12.39
CA CYS A 274 -18.28 12.66 11.28
C CYS A 274 -16.99 11.90 10.95
N VAL A 275 -16.22 11.48 11.96
CA VAL A 275 -15.03 10.65 11.76
C VAL A 275 -15.39 9.29 11.15
N TYR A 276 -16.47 8.68 11.63
CA TYR A 276 -17.03 7.45 11.06
C TYR A 276 -17.42 7.64 9.58
N ALA A 277 -18.22 8.66 9.28
CA ALA A 277 -18.67 8.93 7.91
C ALA A 277 -17.51 9.21 6.96
N LEU A 278 -16.49 9.96 7.42
CA LEU A 278 -15.26 10.22 6.68
C LEU A 278 -14.54 8.92 6.34
N GLU A 279 -14.27 8.08 7.35
CA GLU A 279 -13.49 6.85 7.16
C GLU A 279 -14.22 5.86 6.26
N ARG A 280 -15.54 5.72 6.40
CA ARG A 280 -16.35 4.90 5.48
C ARG A 280 -16.30 5.41 4.06
N GLN A 281 -16.42 6.73 3.86
CA GLN A 281 -16.33 7.31 2.52
C GLN A 281 -14.97 7.03 1.88
N VAL A 282 -13.88 7.29 2.61
CA VAL A 282 -12.51 7.12 2.10
C VAL A 282 -12.19 5.65 1.83
N ALA A 283 -12.54 4.74 2.75
CA ALA A 283 -12.29 3.32 2.59
C ALA A 283 -13.06 2.71 1.42
N VAL A 284 -14.33 3.08 1.22
CA VAL A 284 -15.15 2.61 0.09
C VAL A 284 -14.60 3.12 -1.25
N ILE A 285 -14.23 4.40 -1.33
CA ILE A 285 -13.65 4.98 -2.57
C ILE A 285 -12.31 4.32 -2.92
N THR A 286 -11.45 4.08 -1.92
CA THR A 286 -10.10 3.52 -2.11
C THR A 286 -10.05 1.99 -2.11
N GLY A 287 -11.16 1.32 -1.79
CA GLY A 287 -11.25 -0.13 -1.61
C GLY A 287 -10.33 -0.70 -0.52
N ARG A 288 -9.98 0.11 0.47
CA ARG A 288 -9.07 -0.25 1.56
C ARG A 288 -9.84 -0.68 2.81
N VAL A 289 -9.17 -1.40 3.70
CA VAL A 289 -9.80 -2.02 4.88
C VAL A 289 -10.39 -0.97 5.84
N LEU A 290 -11.50 -1.32 6.49
CA LEU A 290 -12.13 -0.55 7.57
C LEU A 290 -11.37 -0.68 8.91
N SER A 291 -11.39 0.36 9.73
CA SER A 291 -10.62 0.46 10.98
C SER A 291 -11.37 -0.07 12.20
N VAL A 292 -12.70 0.00 12.17
CA VAL A 292 -13.59 -0.40 13.26
C VAL A 292 -14.82 -1.09 12.69
N ARG A 293 -15.30 -2.16 13.34
CA ARG A 293 -16.53 -2.88 12.98
C ARG A 293 -17.73 -2.33 13.74
N GLU A 294 -18.92 -2.46 13.18
CA GLU A 294 -20.14 -1.87 13.77
C GLU A 294 -20.45 -2.37 15.19
N HIS A 295 -20.17 -3.65 15.50
CA HIS A 295 -20.42 -4.21 16.83
C HIS A 295 -19.59 -3.58 17.95
N ALA A 296 -18.52 -2.85 17.61
CA ALA A 296 -17.68 -2.14 18.58
C ALA A 296 -18.22 -0.75 18.93
N ILE A 297 -19.34 -0.31 18.35
CA ILE A 297 -19.85 1.06 18.44
C ILE A 297 -21.17 1.10 19.23
N ASP A 298 -21.19 1.89 20.30
CA ASP A 298 -22.39 2.20 21.10
C ASP A 298 -22.63 3.70 21.28
N ALA A 299 -21.89 4.54 20.56
CA ALA A 299 -22.11 5.99 20.51
C ALA A 299 -23.54 6.35 20.04
N PRO A 300 -24.27 7.24 20.75
CA PRO A 300 -25.57 7.71 20.32
C PRO A 300 -25.51 8.43 18.97
N LYS A 301 -26.54 8.26 18.13
CA LYS A 301 -26.67 9.04 16.89
C LYS A 301 -26.89 10.53 17.19
N PRO A 302 -26.40 11.44 16.34
CA PRO A 302 -26.61 12.87 16.49
C PRO A 302 -28.09 13.23 16.55
N SER A 303 -28.41 14.18 17.40
CA SER A 303 -29.77 14.65 17.67
C SER A 303 -29.91 16.14 17.40
N ALA A 304 -31.14 16.59 17.11
CA ALA A 304 -31.39 18.01 16.89
C ALA A 304 -31.09 18.78 18.18
N SER A 305 -30.37 19.90 18.04
CA SER A 305 -29.87 20.71 19.16
C SER A 305 -29.87 22.19 18.79
N THR A 306 -29.84 23.06 19.80
CA THR A 306 -29.66 24.52 19.68
C THR A 306 -28.32 24.89 19.03
N LEU A 307 -27.36 23.95 19.00
CA LEU A 307 -26.06 24.11 18.35
C LEU A 307 -26.14 24.38 16.84
N ASP A 308 -27.28 24.06 16.20
CA ASP A 308 -27.53 24.26 14.77
C ASP A 308 -28.48 25.44 14.48
N GLU A 309 -28.79 26.27 15.49
CA GLU A 309 -29.63 27.45 15.28
C GLU A 309 -29.05 28.37 14.22
N LEU A 310 -29.86 28.64 13.20
CA LEU A 310 -29.54 29.51 12.07
C LEU A 310 -30.13 30.90 12.29
N THR A 311 -29.37 31.93 11.93
CA THR A 311 -29.93 33.28 11.75
C THR A 311 -30.86 33.33 10.54
N ASP A 312 -31.70 34.36 10.43
CA ASP A 312 -32.62 34.52 9.28
C ASP A 312 -31.90 34.54 7.92
N GLN A 313 -30.66 35.03 7.89
CA GLN A 313 -29.85 35.03 6.67
C GLN A 313 -29.34 33.62 6.34
N GLU A 314 -28.82 32.89 7.33
CA GLU A 314 -28.31 31.53 7.14
C GLU A 314 -29.45 30.54 6.86
N GLY A 315 -30.62 30.71 7.48
CA GLY A 315 -31.81 29.90 7.20
C GLY A 315 -32.26 30.03 5.74
N ARG A 316 -32.27 31.26 5.21
CA ARG A 316 -32.54 31.52 3.78
C ARG A 316 -31.49 30.90 2.87
N ALA A 317 -30.22 30.90 3.28
CA ALA A 317 -29.13 30.29 2.51
C ALA A 317 -29.12 28.76 2.60
N ALA A 318 -29.65 28.17 3.67
CA ALA A 318 -29.62 26.74 3.96
C ALA A 318 -31.02 26.17 4.25
N PRO A 319 -32.00 26.29 3.33
CA PRO A 319 -33.40 25.95 3.61
C PRO A 319 -33.59 24.46 3.96
N SER A 320 -32.85 23.56 3.30
CA SER A 320 -32.86 22.12 3.60
C SER A 320 -32.39 21.84 5.03
N PHE A 321 -31.29 22.50 5.45
CA PHE A 321 -30.72 22.32 6.78
C PHE A 321 -31.56 22.99 7.87
N GLN A 322 -32.17 24.14 7.60
CA GLN A 322 -33.11 24.78 8.50
C GLN A 322 -34.29 23.85 8.84
N LYS A 323 -34.81 23.13 7.83
CA LYS A 323 -35.95 22.23 7.98
C LYS A 323 -35.59 20.88 8.60
N LEU A 324 -34.49 20.27 8.14
CA LEU A 324 -34.15 18.88 8.46
C LEU A 324 -33.05 18.76 9.52
N ASN A 325 -32.26 19.81 9.74
CA ASN A 325 -31.19 19.84 10.74
C ASN A 325 -30.24 18.62 10.53
N VAL A 326 -29.72 18.05 11.62
CA VAL A 326 -28.83 16.88 11.63
C VAL A 326 -29.46 15.61 11.04
N LYS A 327 -30.77 15.60 10.75
CA LYS A 327 -31.40 14.46 10.06
C LYS A 327 -30.79 14.25 8.67
N LEU A 328 -30.40 15.33 7.97
CA LEU A 328 -29.68 15.21 6.68
C LEU A 328 -28.41 14.39 6.84
N PHE A 329 -27.59 14.72 7.83
CA PHE A 329 -26.37 13.99 8.15
C PHE A 329 -26.66 12.54 8.55
N ASN A 330 -27.68 12.30 9.38
CA ASN A 330 -28.08 10.94 9.79
C ASN A 330 -28.51 10.07 8.60
N HIS A 331 -29.21 10.64 7.62
CA HIS A 331 -29.56 9.94 6.39
C HIS A 331 -28.32 9.61 5.55
N LEU A 332 -27.38 10.54 5.37
CA LEU A 332 -26.12 10.26 4.69
C LEU A 332 -25.29 9.18 5.43
N MET A 333 -25.22 9.27 6.75
CA MET A 333 -24.51 8.32 7.61
C MET A 333 -25.03 6.89 7.40
N LYS A 334 -26.35 6.72 7.18
CA LYS A 334 -26.92 5.38 6.89
C LYS A 334 -26.40 4.81 5.56
N LEU A 335 -26.24 5.63 4.51
CA LEU A 335 -25.57 5.18 3.27
C LEU A 335 -24.11 4.81 3.53
N ARG A 336 -23.39 5.58 4.35
CA ARG A 336 -21.98 5.29 4.69
C ARG A 336 -21.83 3.95 5.45
N GLN A 337 -22.77 3.63 6.34
CA GLN A 337 -22.84 2.32 7.00
C GLN A 337 -23.04 1.19 5.99
N ILE A 338 -24.01 1.34 5.09
CA ILE A 338 -24.29 0.35 4.05
C ILE A 338 -23.07 0.17 3.13
N GLY A 339 -22.41 1.26 2.72
CA GLY A 339 -21.19 1.21 1.91
C GLY A 339 -20.06 0.42 2.59
N GLY A 340 -19.87 0.59 3.90
CA GLY A 340 -18.91 -0.21 4.66
C GLY A 340 -19.23 -1.71 4.61
N ARG A 341 -20.51 -2.09 4.78
CA ARG A 341 -20.95 -3.49 4.67
C ARG A 341 -20.79 -4.04 3.26
N VAL A 342 -21.06 -3.25 2.22
CA VAL A 342 -20.79 -3.64 0.82
C VAL A 342 -19.31 -3.95 0.61
N LEU A 343 -18.42 -3.11 1.15
CA LEU A 343 -16.97 -3.32 1.06
C LEU A 343 -16.52 -4.60 1.79
N GLU A 344 -17.04 -4.85 3.00
CA GLU A 344 -16.74 -6.03 3.81
C GLU A 344 -17.48 -7.31 3.38
N SER A 345 -18.34 -7.27 2.36
CA SER A 345 -19.10 -8.43 1.85
C SER A 345 -18.80 -8.75 0.38
N ILE A 346 -18.99 -7.80 -0.52
CA ILE A 346 -18.88 -8.00 -1.98
C ILE A 346 -17.42 -7.91 -2.45
N TYR A 347 -16.59 -7.13 -1.76
CA TYR A 347 -15.21 -6.81 -2.16
C TYR A 347 -14.14 -7.46 -1.25
N ILE A 348 -14.47 -8.54 -0.55
CA ILE A 348 -13.52 -9.29 0.30
C ILE A 348 -12.45 -9.99 -0.55
N ALA A 349 -11.19 -9.96 -0.11
CA ALA A 349 -10.11 -10.75 -0.68
C ALA A 349 -10.36 -12.26 -0.50
N ARG A 350 -10.21 -13.04 -1.58
CA ARG A 350 -10.36 -14.51 -1.56
C ARG A 350 -8.99 -15.18 -1.41
N GLY A 351 -8.95 -16.31 -0.69
CA GLY A 351 -7.74 -17.12 -0.54
C GLY A 351 -7.31 -17.78 -1.86
N PRO A 352 -6.11 -18.39 -1.91
CA PRO A 352 -5.58 -19.09 -3.09
C PRO A 352 -6.45 -20.25 -3.60
N ASP A 353 -7.37 -20.74 -2.77
CA ASP A 353 -8.36 -21.78 -3.05
C ASP A 353 -9.70 -21.22 -3.56
N GLY A 354 -9.79 -19.90 -3.81
CA GLY A 354 -11.01 -19.21 -4.25
C GLY A 354 -12.08 -19.09 -3.16
N ARG A 355 -11.80 -19.56 -1.93
CA ARG A 355 -12.72 -19.45 -0.80
C ARG A 355 -12.57 -18.07 -0.16
N ALA A 356 -13.70 -17.38 0.04
CA ALA A 356 -13.72 -16.20 0.90
C ALA A 356 -13.25 -16.59 2.30
N SER A 357 -12.57 -15.67 3.01
CA SER A 357 -12.20 -15.86 4.41
C SER A 357 -13.42 -16.26 5.25
N ARG A 358 -13.59 -17.55 5.55
CA ARG A 358 -14.63 -18.17 6.41
C ARG A 358 -16.11 -17.95 6.05
N THR A 359 -16.46 -17.03 5.16
CA THR A 359 -17.86 -16.70 4.81
C THR A 359 -18.34 -17.50 3.60
N ALA A 360 -19.44 -18.24 3.73
CA ALA A 360 -20.02 -19.00 2.62
C ALA A 360 -20.64 -18.05 1.56
N PHE A 361 -20.63 -18.42 0.27
CA PHE A 361 -21.24 -17.60 -0.78
C PHE A 361 -22.72 -17.30 -0.48
N GLN A 362 -23.46 -18.27 0.07
CA GLN A 362 -24.83 -18.09 0.54
C GLN A 362 -24.96 -16.98 1.60
N GLU A 363 -24.00 -16.86 2.52
CA GLU A 363 -24.01 -15.81 3.54
C GLU A 363 -23.79 -14.43 2.91
N ILE A 364 -22.93 -14.34 1.88
CA ILE A 364 -22.72 -13.10 1.12
C ILE A 364 -24.01 -12.72 0.39
N CYS A 365 -24.67 -13.66 -0.26
CA CYS A 365 -25.95 -13.45 -0.92
C CYS A 365 -27.03 -12.96 0.04
N ASN A 366 -27.19 -13.61 1.19
CA ASN A 366 -28.12 -13.19 2.25
C ASN A 366 -27.80 -11.76 2.73
N GLU A 367 -26.51 -11.40 2.80
CA GLU A 367 -26.07 -10.06 3.18
C GLU A 367 -26.41 -9.01 2.10
N VAL A 368 -26.24 -9.36 0.81
CA VAL A 368 -26.65 -8.51 -0.32
C VAL A 368 -28.15 -8.25 -0.31
N GLU A 369 -28.97 -9.27 -0.01
CA GLU A 369 -30.43 -9.08 0.11
C GLU A 369 -30.81 -8.12 1.23
N LYS A 370 -30.20 -8.28 2.40
CA LYS A 370 -30.41 -7.36 3.54
C LYS A 370 -30.02 -5.94 3.16
N ILE A 371 -28.85 -5.78 2.52
CA ILE A 371 -28.37 -4.48 2.07
C ILE A 371 -29.35 -3.84 1.07
N GLN A 372 -29.89 -4.60 0.11
CA GLN A 372 -30.88 -4.07 -0.83
C GLN A 372 -32.15 -3.62 -0.11
N GLN A 373 -32.71 -4.44 0.78
CA GLN A 373 -33.91 -4.08 1.55
C GLN A 373 -33.69 -2.79 2.35
N GLU A 374 -32.50 -2.63 2.94
CA GLU A 374 -32.12 -1.42 3.66
C GLU A 374 -31.98 -0.21 2.72
N LEU A 375 -31.44 -0.38 1.51
CA LEU A 375 -31.34 0.67 0.50
C LEU A 375 -32.71 1.10 -0.04
N GLU A 376 -33.63 0.16 -0.22
CA GLU A 376 -35.02 0.44 -0.60
C GLU A 376 -35.76 1.18 0.51
N SER A 377 -35.57 0.75 1.76
CA SER A 377 -36.09 1.47 2.93
C SER A 377 -35.53 2.89 2.98
N TRP A 378 -34.21 3.02 2.86
CA TRP A 378 -33.54 4.32 2.88
C TRP A 378 -34.05 5.25 1.77
N LYS A 379 -34.29 4.71 0.57
CA LYS A 379 -34.86 5.47 -0.54
C LYS A 379 -36.28 5.92 -0.21
N ARG A 380 -37.14 5.05 0.33
CA ARG A 380 -38.50 5.45 0.75
C ARG A 380 -38.45 6.55 1.81
N ASP A 381 -37.55 6.43 2.78
CA ASP A 381 -37.37 7.44 3.83
C ASP A 381 -36.92 8.77 3.24
N LEU A 382 -35.96 8.76 2.30
CA LEU A 382 -35.53 9.96 1.57
C LEU A 382 -36.68 10.61 0.79
N GLU A 383 -37.48 9.81 0.08
CA GLU A 383 -38.60 10.31 -0.73
C GLU A 383 -39.75 10.86 0.13
N ALA A 384 -39.84 10.45 1.39
CA ALA A 384 -40.75 10.99 2.39
C ALA A 384 -40.25 12.31 3.01
N LEU A 385 -38.96 12.63 2.89
CA LEU A 385 -38.45 13.93 3.28
C LEU A 385 -38.87 14.99 2.25
N ASP A 386 -39.53 16.04 2.73
CA ASP A 386 -40.06 17.12 1.91
C ASP A 386 -38.97 18.16 1.56
N PHE A 387 -38.00 17.76 0.73
CA PHE A 387 -36.91 18.62 0.23
C PHE A 387 -36.47 18.25 -1.20
N LYS A 388 -37.35 17.55 -1.95
CA LYS A 388 -37.11 17.24 -3.37
C LYS A 388 -36.91 18.54 -4.16
N GLY A 389 -36.02 18.50 -5.15
CA GLY A 389 -35.69 19.71 -5.91
C GLY A 389 -34.41 20.40 -5.44
N THR A 390 -34.00 20.20 -4.18
CA THR A 390 -32.80 20.79 -3.61
C THR A 390 -31.52 20.13 -4.10
N ARG A 391 -30.39 20.82 -3.92
CA ARG A 391 -29.05 20.29 -4.18
C ARG A 391 -28.75 19.07 -3.29
N GLU A 392 -29.08 19.14 -2.01
CA GLU A 392 -28.80 18.06 -1.05
C GLU A 392 -29.53 16.77 -1.43
N TYR A 393 -30.76 16.89 -1.93
CA TYR A 393 -31.51 15.74 -2.42
C TYR A 393 -30.81 15.07 -3.61
N SER A 394 -30.36 15.86 -4.59
CA SER A 394 -29.64 15.32 -5.75
C SER A 394 -28.28 14.71 -5.35
N GLU A 395 -27.55 15.33 -4.42
CA GLU A 395 -26.30 14.79 -3.86
C GLU A 395 -26.53 13.43 -3.17
N MET A 396 -27.59 13.28 -2.37
CA MET A 396 -27.95 11.99 -1.74
C MET A 396 -28.35 10.92 -2.77
N LYS A 397 -29.10 11.29 -3.81
CA LYS A 397 -29.49 10.36 -4.89
C LYS A 397 -28.29 9.88 -5.70
N ILE A 398 -27.27 10.73 -5.88
CA ILE A 398 -25.99 10.36 -6.51
C ILE A 398 -25.26 9.35 -5.63
N GLU A 399 -25.10 9.60 -4.33
CA GLU A 399 -24.45 8.65 -3.40
C GLU A 399 -25.17 7.30 -3.36
N TYR A 400 -26.50 7.30 -3.38
CA TYR A 400 -27.32 6.10 -3.52
C TYR A 400 -27.05 5.36 -4.84
N GLY A 401 -27.02 6.08 -5.96
CA GLY A 401 -26.73 5.51 -7.27
C GLY A 401 -25.33 4.89 -7.34
N LEU A 402 -24.30 5.59 -6.84
CA LEU A 402 -22.93 5.08 -6.80
C LEU A 402 -22.81 3.80 -5.95
N LEU A 403 -23.57 3.70 -4.85
CA LEU A 403 -23.60 2.52 -4.01
C LEU A 403 -24.30 1.33 -4.69
N LEU A 404 -25.40 1.58 -5.42
CA LEU A 404 -26.01 0.54 -6.29
C LEU A 404 -25.03 0.08 -7.37
N LEU A 405 -24.32 1.00 -8.03
CA LEU A 405 -23.29 0.61 -9.00
C LEU A 405 -22.23 -0.27 -8.33
N LEU A 406 -21.77 0.09 -7.14
CA LEU A 406 -20.77 -0.69 -6.41
C LEU A 406 -21.27 -2.11 -6.11
N MET A 407 -22.56 -2.29 -5.82
CA MET A 407 -23.16 -3.61 -5.56
C MET A 407 -23.36 -4.47 -6.81
N TYR A 408 -23.82 -3.87 -7.91
CA TYR A 408 -24.36 -4.62 -9.06
C TYR A 408 -23.50 -4.58 -10.32
N ARG A 409 -22.45 -3.74 -10.38
CA ARG A 409 -21.44 -3.83 -11.43
C ARG A 409 -20.56 -5.07 -11.21
N PRO A 410 -19.85 -5.55 -12.24
CA PRO A 410 -18.87 -6.62 -12.07
C PRO A 410 -17.89 -6.34 -10.91
N SER A 411 -17.78 -7.32 -10.02
CA SER A 411 -17.03 -7.24 -8.77
C SER A 411 -16.29 -8.55 -8.50
N PRO A 412 -15.35 -8.62 -7.54
CA PRO A 412 -14.67 -9.88 -7.20
C PRO A 412 -15.62 -11.01 -6.81
N THR A 413 -16.79 -10.68 -6.25
CA THR A 413 -17.79 -11.67 -5.86
C THR A 413 -18.76 -12.00 -6.99
N PHE A 414 -19.22 -10.99 -7.73
CA PHE A 414 -20.17 -11.13 -8.84
C PHE A 414 -19.49 -10.64 -10.13
N MET A 415 -18.61 -11.46 -10.70
CA MET A 415 -17.83 -11.08 -11.88
C MET A 415 -18.68 -11.01 -13.15
N ILE A 416 -19.70 -11.85 -13.23
CA ILE A 416 -20.75 -11.81 -14.25
C ILE A 416 -22.06 -11.59 -13.50
N PRO A 417 -22.50 -10.33 -13.34
CA PRO A 417 -23.81 -10.00 -12.81
C PRO A 417 -24.93 -10.70 -13.59
N SER A 418 -26.00 -11.12 -12.91
CA SER A 418 -27.20 -11.64 -13.58
C SER A 418 -27.89 -10.56 -14.41
N LYS A 419 -28.86 -10.96 -15.25
CA LYS A 419 -29.67 -10.00 -16.02
C LYS A 419 -30.36 -8.97 -15.12
N GLU A 420 -30.91 -9.40 -13.99
CA GLU A 420 -31.59 -8.54 -13.01
C GLU A 420 -30.61 -7.57 -12.35
N MET A 421 -29.39 -8.04 -12.00
CA MET A 421 -28.34 -7.16 -11.48
C MET A 421 -27.92 -6.11 -12.51
N ALA A 422 -27.77 -6.52 -13.78
CA ALA A 422 -27.44 -5.60 -14.88
C ALA A 422 -28.55 -4.57 -15.12
N GLU A 423 -29.83 -4.94 -14.96
CA GLU A 423 -30.98 -4.03 -15.05
C GLU A 423 -31.03 -3.02 -13.89
N ILE A 424 -30.71 -3.45 -12.65
CA ILE A 424 -30.58 -2.54 -11.51
C ILE A 424 -29.41 -1.58 -11.74
N CYS A 425 -28.25 -2.10 -12.19
CA CYS A 425 -27.08 -1.30 -12.52
C CYS A 425 -27.40 -0.27 -13.62
N SER A 426 -28.11 -0.67 -14.68
CA SER A 426 -28.56 0.20 -15.76
C SER A 426 -29.45 1.35 -15.26
N ARG A 427 -30.45 1.05 -14.42
CA ARG A 427 -31.30 2.07 -13.80
C ARG A 427 -30.50 3.03 -12.92
N ALA A 428 -29.52 2.51 -12.18
CA ALA A 428 -28.65 3.31 -11.34
C ALA A 428 -27.76 4.26 -12.16
N VAL A 429 -27.25 3.82 -13.32
CA VAL A 429 -26.51 4.69 -14.27
C VAL A 429 -27.39 5.86 -14.72
N SER A 430 -28.57 5.57 -15.29
CA SER A 430 -29.48 6.61 -15.79
C SER A 430 -29.91 7.57 -14.68
N GLY A 431 -30.25 7.04 -13.51
CA GLY A 431 -30.65 7.85 -12.36
C GLY A 431 -29.54 8.77 -11.86
N THR A 432 -28.29 8.29 -11.81
CA THR A 432 -27.14 9.08 -11.35
C THR A 432 -26.79 10.19 -12.35
N VAL A 433 -26.74 9.87 -13.64
CA VAL A 433 -26.44 10.83 -14.70
C VAL A 433 -27.50 11.94 -14.76
N GLN A 434 -28.78 11.58 -14.62
CA GLN A 434 -29.87 12.56 -14.55
C GLN A 434 -29.71 13.54 -13.37
N GLN A 435 -29.25 13.07 -12.21
CA GLN A 435 -29.00 13.95 -11.07
C GLN A 435 -27.79 14.87 -11.30
N TRP A 436 -26.72 14.39 -11.93
CA TRP A 436 -25.61 15.26 -12.33
C TRP A 436 -26.03 16.30 -13.35
N GLN A 437 -26.80 15.93 -14.36
CA GLN A 437 -27.34 16.87 -15.34
C GLN A 437 -28.16 17.98 -14.65
N LYS A 438 -29.00 17.60 -13.69
CA LYS A 438 -29.78 18.55 -12.90
C LYS A 438 -28.89 19.48 -12.08
N LEU A 439 -27.87 18.94 -11.42
CA LEU A 439 -26.93 19.75 -10.64
C LEU A 439 -26.12 20.71 -11.51
N ASP A 440 -25.62 20.25 -12.66
CA ASP A 440 -24.87 21.07 -13.61
C ASP A 440 -25.75 22.18 -14.19
N PHE A 441 -27.00 21.86 -14.55
CA PHE A 441 -27.97 22.85 -15.04
C PHE A 441 -28.30 23.92 -13.99
N GLN A 442 -28.51 23.52 -12.73
CA GLN A 442 -28.97 24.44 -11.68
C GLN A 442 -27.84 25.19 -10.98
N TYR A 443 -26.67 24.57 -10.83
CA TYR A 443 -25.58 25.04 -9.98
C TYR A 443 -24.22 25.07 -10.67
N GLY A 444 -24.15 24.68 -11.95
CA GLY A 444 -22.93 24.66 -12.75
C GLY A 444 -22.02 23.45 -12.49
N ILE A 445 -20.97 23.36 -13.29
CA ILE A 445 -20.03 22.23 -13.31
C ILE A 445 -19.31 22.04 -11.96
N THR A 446 -19.17 23.09 -11.16
CA THR A 446 -18.60 23.01 -9.80
C THR A 446 -19.45 22.23 -8.82
N ALA A 447 -20.75 22.10 -9.06
CA ALA A 447 -21.59 21.23 -8.27
C ALA A 447 -21.33 19.74 -8.56
N VAL A 448 -20.78 19.41 -9.74
CA VAL A 448 -20.54 18.03 -10.19
C VAL A 448 -19.06 17.64 -10.09
N CYS A 449 -18.15 18.41 -10.69
CA CYS A 449 -16.72 18.13 -10.79
C CYS A 449 -15.91 19.05 -9.85
N ARG A 450 -15.94 18.74 -8.55
CA ARG A 450 -15.21 19.51 -7.52
C ARG A 450 -13.75 19.11 -7.44
N CYS A 451 -13.51 17.81 -7.37
CA CYS A 451 -12.19 17.23 -7.28
C CYS A 451 -12.04 15.98 -8.17
N ILE A 452 -10.80 15.50 -8.24
CA ILE A 452 -10.39 14.33 -9.02
C ILE A 452 -11.23 13.06 -8.73
N ARG A 453 -11.73 12.90 -7.50
CA ARG A 453 -12.57 11.76 -7.11
C ARG A 453 -13.99 11.82 -7.71
N GLN A 454 -14.54 12.99 -8.04
CA GLN A 454 -15.80 13.02 -8.79
C GLN A 454 -15.60 12.67 -10.27
N VAL A 455 -14.45 13.02 -10.86
CA VAL A 455 -14.08 12.57 -12.22
C VAL A 455 -14.02 11.03 -12.24
N HIS A 456 -13.44 10.42 -11.21
CA HIS A 456 -13.48 8.98 -11.01
C HIS A 456 -14.91 8.43 -10.99
N SER A 457 -15.78 8.96 -10.13
CA SER A 457 -17.19 8.51 -10.07
C SER A 457 -17.91 8.62 -11.42
N ILE A 458 -17.70 9.71 -12.18
CA ILE A 458 -18.30 9.91 -13.50
C ILE A 458 -17.79 8.88 -14.51
N LEU A 459 -16.49 8.61 -14.50
CA LEU A 459 -15.88 7.58 -15.33
C LEU A 459 -16.47 6.19 -15.02
N MET A 460 -16.61 5.84 -13.73
CA MET A 460 -17.19 4.56 -13.31
C MET A 460 -18.65 4.39 -13.75
N VAL A 461 -19.45 5.47 -13.70
CA VAL A 461 -20.84 5.45 -14.17
C VAL A 461 -20.90 5.29 -15.70
N GLY A 462 -20.03 5.99 -16.44
CA GLY A 462 -19.94 5.85 -17.89
C GLY A 462 -19.55 4.43 -18.32
N LEU A 463 -18.54 3.85 -17.67
CA LEU A 463 -18.11 2.47 -17.93
C LEU A 463 -19.19 1.45 -17.57
N ALA A 464 -19.92 1.63 -16.45
CA ALA A 464 -21.04 0.78 -16.07
C ALA A 464 -22.18 0.84 -17.10
N GLY A 465 -22.48 2.02 -17.65
CA GLY A 465 -23.47 2.16 -18.72
C GLY A 465 -23.09 1.40 -19.99
N LEU A 466 -21.82 1.49 -20.40
CA LEU A 466 -21.29 0.72 -21.52
C LEU A 466 -21.33 -0.79 -21.27
N TYR A 467 -21.03 -1.22 -20.05
CA TYR A 467 -21.14 -2.62 -19.65
C TYR A 467 -22.57 -3.12 -19.76
N CYS A 468 -23.56 -2.38 -19.24
CA CYS A 468 -24.97 -2.75 -19.33
C CYS A 468 -25.43 -2.93 -20.79
N ASP A 469 -25.09 -1.99 -21.67
CA ASP A 469 -25.46 -2.06 -23.09
C ASP A 469 -24.77 -3.24 -23.80
N TRP A 470 -23.49 -3.50 -23.50
CA TRP A 470 -22.77 -4.64 -24.05
C TRP A 470 -23.34 -5.98 -23.56
N HIS A 471 -23.62 -6.09 -22.26
CA HIS A 471 -24.13 -7.31 -21.64
C HIS A 471 -25.50 -7.71 -22.20
N VAL A 472 -26.40 -6.73 -22.42
CA VAL A 472 -27.71 -6.98 -23.03
C VAL A 472 -27.57 -7.45 -24.50
N LYS A 473 -26.64 -6.86 -25.27
CA LYS A 473 -26.37 -7.31 -26.65
C LYS A 473 -25.80 -8.72 -26.71
N ALA A 474 -24.93 -9.07 -25.76
CA ALA A 474 -24.33 -10.41 -25.70
C ALA A 474 -25.35 -11.50 -25.33
N MET A 475 -26.36 -11.18 -24.50
CA MET A 475 -27.38 -12.14 -24.06
C MET A 475 -28.58 -12.28 -25.01
N ASN A 476 -28.93 -11.24 -25.79
CA ASN A 476 -30.07 -11.30 -26.71
C ASN A 476 -29.62 -11.78 -28.11
N GLN A 477 -29.78 -13.08 -28.40
CA GLN A 477 -29.56 -13.66 -29.74
C GLN A 477 -30.72 -13.42 -30.73
N SER A 478 -31.74 -12.62 -30.38
CA SER A 478 -32.88 -12.30 -31.28
C SER A 478 -32.84 -10.82 -31.70
N PRO A 479 -32.77 -10.51 -33.02
CA PRO A 479 -32.51 -9.16 -33.53
C PRO A 479 -33.69 -8.16 -33.41
N GLU A 480 -34.80 -8.52 -32.75
CA GLU A 480 -36.05 -7.72 -32.78
C GLU A 480 -36.57 -7.23 -31.41
N SER A 481 -35.82 -7.38 -30.31
CA SER A 481 -36.21 -6.72 -29.04
C SER A 481 -35.53 -5.36 -28.90
N PRO A 482 -36.28 -4.25 -28.76
CA PRO A 482 -35.69 -2.93 -28.53
C PRO A 482 -34.86 -2.97 -27.24
N LEU A 483 -33.61 -2.50 -27.31
CA LEU A 483 -32.75 -2.31 -26.13
C LEU A 483 -33.52 -1.43 -25.14
N LEU A 484 -33.97 -2.01 -24.02
CA LEU A 484 -34.83 -1.33 -23.05
C LEU A 484 -34.15 -0.07 -22.47
N TYR A 485 -32.82 -0.03 -22.51
CA TYR A 485 -31.99 1.14 -22.22
C TYR A 485 -30.80 1.17 -23.18
N SER A 486 -30.57 2.31 -23.84
CA SER A 486 -29.34 2.62 -24.56
C SER A 486 -28.66 3.75 -23.82
N HIS A 487 -27.49 3.50 -23.25
CA HIS A 487 -26.76 4.47 -22.45
C HIS A 487 -25.89 5.43 -23.28
N GLY A 488 -25.96 5.42 -24.62
CA GLY A 488 -25.11 6.26 -25.45
C GLY A 488 -25.16 7.75 -25.11
N SER A 489 -26.34 8.30 -24.78
CA SER A 489 -26.50 9.70 -24.36
C SER A 489 -25.95 9.96 -22.96
N ASN A 490 -26.15 9.01 -22.04
CA ASN A 490 -25.60 9.07 -20.69
C ASN A 490 -24.06 9.06 -20.70
N VAL A 491 -23.47 8.20 -21.54
CA VAL A 491 -22.01 8.12 -21.73
C VAL A 491 -21.47 9.40 -22.37
N ALA A 492 -22.17 9.96 -23.36
CA ALA A 492 -21.82 11.25 -23.96
C ALA A 492 -21.80 12.38 -22.91
N LEU A 493 -22.80 12.44 -22.03
CA LEU A 493 -22.84 13.40 -20.94
C LEU A 493 -21.71 13.17 -19.93
N CYS A 494 -21.37 11.91 -19.61
CA CYS A 494 -20.22 11.62 -18.75
C CYS A 494 -18.90 12.13 -19.35
N MET A 495 -18.70 11.95 -20.67
CA MET A 495 -17.51 12.46 -21.37
C MET A 495 -17.44 14.00 -21.33
N ASP A 496 -18.57 14.68 -21.59
CA ASP A 496 -18.66 16.14 -21.51
C ASP A 496 -18.38 16.67 -20.09
N LEU A 497 -18.93 16.01 -19.06
CA LEU A 497 -18.66 16.37 -17.66
C LEU A 497 -17.18 16.19 -17.28
N ILE A 498 -16.52 15.14 -17.76
CA ILE A 498 -15.07 14.92 -17.54
C ILE A 498 -14.27 16.03 -18.23
N GLU A 499 -14.60 16.37 -19.47
CA GLU A 499 -13.91 17.39 -20.25
C GLU A 499 -14.02 18.79 -19.63
N ARG A 500 -15.26 19.25 -19.37
CA ARG A 500 -15.50 20.54 -18.72
C ARG A 500 -14.95 20.59 -17.29
N GLY A 501 -15.10 19.49 -16.53
CA GLY A 501 -14.55 19.38 -15.19
C GLY A 501 -13.02 19.48 -15.16
N THR A 502 -12.35 18.82 -16.09
CA THR A 502 -10.89 18.82 -16.22
C THR A 502 -10.36 20.20 -16.59
N ALA A 503 -10.99 20.88 -17.55
CA ALA A 503 -10.66 22.24 -17.93
C ALA A 503 -10.80 23.20 -16.74
N ARG A 504 -11.89 23.08 -15.97
CA ARG A 504 -12.14 23.88 -14.77
C ARG A 504 -11.09 23.66 -13.69
N MET A 505 -10.66 22.42 -13.46
CA MET A 505 -9.64 22.09 -12.46
C MET A 505 -8.22 22.46 -12.92
N LYS A 506 -8.02 22.86 -14.18
CA LYS A 506 -6.71 23.10 -14.81
C LYS A 506 -5.81 21.86 -14.79
N GLU A 507 -6.42 20.70 -15.03
CA GLU A 507 -5.81 19.38 -14.86
C GLU A 507 -5.78 18.59 -16.18
N GLU A 508 -5.27 19.18 -17.27
CA GLU A 508 -5.37 18.62 -18.64
C GLU A 508 -4.97 17.14 -18.77
N GLY A 509 -4.04 16.65 -17.94
CA GLY A 509 -3.66 15.24 -17.87
C GLY A 509 -4.78 14.26 -17.43
N LEU A 510 -5.97 14.74 -17.04
CA LEU A 510 -7.15 13.91 -16.77
C LEU A 510 -8.01 13.68 -18.04
N LEU A 511 -7.77 14.39 -19.14
CA LEU A 511 -8.52 14.18 -20.40
C LEU A 511 -8.38 12.76 -20.96
N LYS A 512 -7.28 12.08 -20.63
CA LYS A 512 -7.06 10.66 -20.98
C LYS A 512 -8.19 9.73 -20.52
N TYR A 513 -8.90 10.05 -19.43
CA TYR A 513 -10.02 9.25 -18.94
C TYR A 513 -11.29 9.43 -19.79
N ARG A 514 -11.49 10.61 -20.37
CA ARG A 514 -12.53 10.84 -21.38
C ARG A 514 -12.24 10.04 -22.65
N ASP A 515 -10.98 10.04 -23.08
CA ASP A 515 -10.55 9.30 -24.28
C ASP A 515 -10.65 7.78 -24.08
N LEU A 516 -10.34 7.28 -22.88
CA LEU A 516 -10.54 5.89 -22.50
C LEU A 516 -12.03 5.49 -22.57
N LEU A 517 -12.92 6.34 -22.04
CA LEU A 517 -14.37 6.11 -22.11
C LEU A 517 -14.87 6.12 -23.57
N GLN A 518 -14.34 7.01 -24.40
CA GLN A 518 -14.64 7.05 -25.84
C GLN A 518 -14.13 5.81 -26.57
N ALA A 519 -12.95 5.30 -26.25
CA ALA A 519 -12.41 4.07 -26.83
C ALA A 519 -13.28 2.85 -26.49
N ALA A 520 -13.68 2.71 -25.23
CA ALA A 520 -14.61 1.67 -24.79
C ALA A 520 -15.97 1.79 -25.52
N ARG A 521 -16.48 3.02 -25.66
CA ARG A 521 -17.72 3.31 -26.39
C ARG A 521 -17.65 2.86 -27.86
N ILE A 522 -16.53 3.12 -28.55
CA ILE A 522 -16.32 2.69 -29.94
C ILE A 522 -16.32 1.16 -30.05
N LYS A 523 -15.78 0.44 -29.08
CA LYS A 523 -15.83 -1.04 -29.08
C LYS A 523 -17.24 -1.59 -28.86
N VAL A 524 -18.03 -0.96 -27.99
CA VAL A 524 -19.39 -1.43 -27.65
C VAL A 524 -20.42 -1.13 -28.75
N TYR A 525 -20.31 0.03 -29.41
CA TYR A 525 -21.28 0.43 -30.44
C TYR A 525 -20.74 0.28 -31.87
N GLY A 526 -19.43 0.43 -32.09
CA GLY A 526 -18.79 0.54 -33.41
C GLY A 526 -18.45 1.99 -33.78
N PRO A 527 -17.48 2.23 -34.68
CA PRO A 527 -16.93 3.57 -34.97
C PRO A 527 -17.90 4.56 -35.65
N ARG A 528 -19.05 4.11 -36.15
CA ARG A 528 -20.07 4.94 -36.82
C ARG A 528 -21.49 4.78 -36.26
N ALA A 529 -21.67 4.01 -35.19
CA ALA A 529 -22.99 3.46 -34.86
C ALA A 529 -23.85 4.32 -33.92
N TRP A 530 -23.33 5.44 -33.41
CA TRP A 530 -24.10 6.32 -32.54
C TRP A 530 -23.94 7.77 -32.98
N GLU A 531 -24.91 8.25 -33.73
CA GLU A 531 -25.22 9.68 -33.83
C GLU A 531 -26.33 9.98 -32.80
N PRO A 532 -26.24 11.09 -32.04
CA PRO A 532 -27.36 11.53 -31.23
C PRO A 532 -28.57 11.71 -32.16
N PRO A 533 -29.80 11.34 -31.77
CA PRO A 533 -30.97 11.61 -32.60
C PRO A 533 -31.00 13.12 -32.90
N ILE A 534 -30.82 13.46 -34.17
CA ILE A 534 -30.81 14.83 -34.68
C ILE A 534 -32.19 15.40 -34.39
N THR A 535 -32.28 16.37 -33.46
CA THR A 535 -33.38 17.33 -33.49
C THR A 535 -33.27 18.08 -34.81
N GLN A 536 -34.17 17.76 -35.75
CA GLN A 536 -34.35 18.53 -36.97
C GLN A 536 -34.72 19.96 -36.59
N THR A 537 -33.74 20.85 -36.56
CA THR A 537 -33.97 22.29 -36.60
C THR A 537 -33.97 22.73 -38.05
N GLU A 538 -35.17 22.86 -38.63
CA GLU A 538 -35.35 23.74 -39.78
C GLU A 538 -35.07 25.20 -39.36
N PRO A 539 -34.47 26.02 -40.23
CA PRO A 539 -34.11 27.39 -39.90
C PRO A 539 -35.32 28.30 -40.11
N THR A 540 -35.86 28.90 -39.04
CA THR A 540 -36.72 30.09 -39.15
C THR A 540 -36.53 31.06 -37.98
N ASP A 541 -36.81 32.31 -38.32
CA ASP A 541 -36.38 33.57 -37.70
C ASP A 541 -36.72 33.81 -36.23
N ALA A 542 -36.00 34.80 -35.70
CA ALA A 542 -36.07 35.37 -34.37
C ALA A 542 -37.48 35.74 -33.86
N SER A 543 -37.85 35.22 -32.69
CA SER A 543 -38.51 35.92 -31.55
C SER A 543 -38.86 34.93 -30.42
N PRO A 544 -38.97 35.38 -29.15
CA PRO A 544 -38.92 34.49 -27.98
C PRO A 544 -40.28 33.85 -27.70
N VAL A 545 -40.32 32.52 -27.50
CA VAL A 545 -41.53 31.80 -27.09
C VAL A 545 -41.28 30.89 -25.89
N ALA A 546 -42.29 30.91 -25.02
CA ALA A 546 -42.48 30.37 -23.67
C ALA A 546 -42.06 28.92 -23.38
N PRO A 547 -41.84 28.56 -22.10
CA PRO A 547 -41.40 27.23 -21.70
C PRO A 547 -42.46 26.17 -21.99
N VAL A 548 -42.04 25.09 -22.64
CA VAL A 548 -42.90 23.93 -22.95
C VAL A 548 -43.19 23.16 -21.67
N ASN A 549 -44.49 22.92 -21.44
CA ASN A 549 -45.07 22.23 -20.29
C ASN A 549 -44.41 20.87 -20.00
N ALA A 550 -43.89 20.74 -18.78
CA ALA A 550 -43.53 19.48 -18.15
C ALA A 550 -44.81 18.72 -17.73
N SER A 551 -45.38 17.89 -18.61
CA SER A 551 -46.52 17.05 -18.21
C SER A 551 -46.65 15.70 -18.94
N SER A 552 -45.56 15.09 -19.44
CA SER A 552 -45.66 13.76 -20.08
C SER A 552 -44.51 12.77 -19.82
N ALA A 553 -43.56 13.06 -18.91
CA ALA A 553 -42.50 12.12 -18.54
C ALA A 553 -42.39 11.86 -17.02
N LEU A 554 -43.51 12.03 -16.29
CA LEU A 554 -43.64 11.77 -14.85
C LEU A 554 -44.27 10.40 -14.53
N GLY A 555 -44.40 9.52 -15.53
CA GLY A 555 -45.21 8.30 -15.46
C GLY A 555 -44.48 6.95 -15.46
N LEU A 556 -43.18 6.86 -15.16
CA LEU A 556 -42.44 5.58 -15.19
C LEU A 556 -41.88 5.13 -13.81
N LEU A 557 -42.51 5.57 -12.72
CA LEU A 557 -42.27 5.03 -11.37
C LEU A 557 -43.58 4.71 -10.63
N GLY A 558 -44.66 4.40 -11.35
CA GLY A 558 -45.96 4.05 -10.79
C GLY A 558 -46.43 2.68 -11.27
N ALA A 559 -46.58 1.77 -10.31
CA ALA A 559 -47.36 0.53 -10.32
C ALA A 559 -46.88 -0.68 -11.15
N ASP A 560 -47.00 -1.83 -10.46
CA ASP A 560 -47.11 -3.21 -10.92
C ASP A 560 -45.86 -3.94 -11.45
N ASN A 561 -45.14 -4.62 -10.55
CA ASN A 561 -45.50 -6.01 -10.27
C ASN A 561 -44.75 -6.60 -9.07
N THR A 562 -45.56 -7.08 -8.14
CA THR A 562 -45.28 -8.07 -7.11
C THR A 562 -44.71 -9.35 -7.72
N GLN A 563 -43.38 -9.45 -7.83
CA GLN A 563 -42.57 -10.68 -7.84
C GLN A 563 -41.11 -10.30 -8.08
N SER A 564 -40.45 -9.79 -7.05
CA SER A 564 -38.98 -9.70 -7.03
C SER A 564 -38.49 -10.26 -5.71
N ASN A 565 -38.78 -11.55 -5.49
CA ASN A 565 -37.89 -12.36 -4.67
C ASN A 565 -36.56 -12.36 -5.44
N MET A 566 -35.59 -11.62 -4.93
CA MET A 566 -34.21 -11.81 -5.33
C MET A 566 -33.82 -13.27 -5.13
N PHE A 567 -32.78 -13.64 -5.87
CA PHE A 567 -32.24 -14.96 -6.14
C PHE A 567 -31.95 -15.91 -4.95
N PHE A 568 -32.46 -15.76 -3.73
CA PHE A 568 -31.93 -16.51 -2.57
C PHE A 568 -32.96 -17.21 -1.68
N GLN A 569 -34.05 -17.73 -2.25
CA GLN A 569 -34.77 -18.86 -1.62
C GLN A 569 -34.35 -20.19 -2.27
N GLY A 570 -33.73 -21.08 -1.47
CA GLY A 570 -33.57 -22.52 -1.72
C GLY A 570 -32.66 -22.95 -2.88
N ASP A 571 -32.95 -22.51 -4.11
CA ASP A 571 -32.42 -23.05 -5.38
C ASP A 571 -31.62 -22.02 -6.21
N GLY A 572 -31.30 -20.87 -5.61
CA GLY A 572 -30.69 -19.72 -6.28
C GLY A 572 -29.27 -19.91 -6.82
N LEU A 573 -28.47 -20.72 -6.13
CA LEU A 573 -27.08 -21.02 -6.53
C LEU A 573 -27.05 -21.79 -7.85
N GLU A 574 -27.93 -22.78 -8.01
CA GLU A 574 -28.01 -23.61 -9.21
C GLU A 574 -28.49 -22.79 -10.41
N THR A 575 -29.45 -21.89 -10.19
CA THR A 575 -29.92 -20.97 -11.23
C THR A 575 -28.83 -19.98 -11.67
N TYR A 576 -28.08 -19.41 -10.74
CA TYR A 576 -26.94 -18.52 -11.06
C TYR A 576 -25.84 -19.29 -11.81
N MET A 577 -25.46 -20.47 -11.32
CA MET A 577 -24.44 -21.30 -11.98
C MET A 577 -24.90 -21.77 -13.37
N ASN A 578 -26.18 -22.07 -13.57
CA ASN A 578 -26.74 -22.44 -14.87
C ASN A 578 -26.79 -21.26 -15.84
N GLN A 579 -27.08 -20.03 -15.37
CA GLN A 579 -27.00 -18.82 -16.20
C GLN A 579 -25.56 -18.49 -16.60
N VAL A 580 -24.60 -18.64 -15.66
CA VAL A 580 -23.17 -18.48 -15.93
C VAL A 580 -22.71 -19.52 -16.95
N THR A 581 -23.07 -20.79 -16.76
CA THR A 581 -22.72 -21.89 -17.68
C THR A 581 -23.35 -21.68 -19.07
N GLY A 582 -24.63 -21.33 -19.13
CA GLY A 582 -25.33 -21.04 -20.39
C GLY A 582 -24.86 -19.76 -21.10
N TYR A 583 -24.32 -18.77 -20.38
CA TYR A 583 -23.68 -17.60 -20.97
C TYR A 583 -22.37 -17.95 -21.67
N PHE A 584 -21.59 -18.87 -21.10
CA PHE A 584 -20.36 -19.38 -21.71
C PHE A 584 -20.62 -20.38 -22.85
N ASP A 585 -21.75 -21.08 -22.84
CA ASP A 585 -22.11 -22.04 -23.89
C ASP A 585 -22.69 -21.38 -25.17
N ASN A 586 -23.31 -20.20 -25.07
CA ASN A 586 -24.06 -19.56 -26.17
C ASN A 586 -23.31 -18.42 -26.88
N ALA A 587 -22.23 -17.90 -26.32
CA ALA A 587 -21.40 -16.93 -27.03
C ALA A 587 -20.42 -17.69 -27.94
N GLN A 588 -20.23 -17.25 -29.19
CA GLN A 588 -19.06 -17.62 -30.02
C GLN A 588 -17.72 -17.14 -29.43
N LEU A 589 -17.70 -16.77 -28.15
CA LEU A 589 -16.50 -16.61 -27.34
C LEU A 589 -16.21 -18.00 -26.79
N GLY A 590 -15.13 -18.62 -27.26
CA GLY A 590 -14.74 -19.94 -26.80
C GLY A 590 -14.80 -19.99 -25.27
N LEU A 591 -15.40 -21.05 -24.73
CA LEU A 591 -15.42 -21.36 -23.28
C LEU A 591 -14.06 -21.08 -22.63
N ASP A 592 -12.97 -21.30 -23.38
CA ASP A 592 -11.61 -21.00 -22.99
C ASP A 592 -11.32 -19.50 -22.80
N GLU A 593 -11.76 -18.56 -23.64
CA GLU A 593 -11.34 -17.14 -23.55
C GLU A 593 -11.92 -16.39 -22.35
N GLY A 594 -13.18 -16.68 -21.98
CA GLY A 594 -13.84 -16.06 -20.82
C GLY A 594 -13.37 -16.65 -19.48
N LEU A 595 -13.16 -17.97 -19.42
CA LEU A 595 -12.53 -18.64 -18.28
C LEU A 595 -11.04 -18.30 -18.18
N THR A 596 -10.35 -18.10 -19.30
CA THR A 596 -8.97 -17.60 -19.33
C THR A 596 -8.93 -16.12 -18.95
N ALA A 597 -9.96 -15.32 -19.26
CA ALA A 597 -10.09 -13.97 -18.74
C ALA A 597 -10.21 -13.91 -17.23
N TRP A 598 -11.01 -14.81 -16.67
CA TRP A 598 -11.15 -15.03 -15.25
C TRP A 598 -9.86 -15.56 -14.61
N PHE A 599 -9.29 -16.62 -15.17
CA PHE A 599 -8.07 -17.26 -14.68
C PHE A 599 -6.88 -16.31 -14.77
N ASP A 600 -6.71 -15.56 -15.85
CA ASP A 600 -5.67 -14.55 -15.97
C ASP A 600 -5.90 -13.36 -15.03
N THR A 601 -7.14 -12.92 -14.80
CA THR A 601 -7.40 -11.84 -13.83
C THR A 601 -7.14 -12.29 -12.40
N PHE A 602 -7.50 -13.54 -12.09
CA PHE A 602 -7.23 -14.21 -10.82
C PHE A 602 -5.74 -14.49 -10.63
N MET A 603 -5.05 -14.93 -11.68
CA MET A 603 -3.62 -15.23 -11.68
C MET A 603 -2.78 -13.95 -11.77
N ASP A 604 -3.21 -12.87 -12.41
CA ASP A 604 -2.52 -11.57 -12.48
C ASP A 604 -2.61 -10.78 -11.17
N GLU A 605 -3.69 -10.96 -10.40
CA GLU A 605 -3.74 -10.55 -8.99
C GLU A 605 -2.79 -11.38 -8.10
N PHE A 606 -2.31 -12.52 -8.62
CA PHE A 606 -1.38 -13.44 -7.96
C PHE A 606 -0.01 -13.61 -8.65
N GLN A 607 0.31 -12.84 -9.70
CA GLN A 607 1.62 -12.91 -10.38
C GLN A 607 2.56 -11.80 -9.90
N PRO A 608 3.72 -12.16 -9.32
CA PRO A 608 4.90 -11.33 -9.34
C PRO A 608 5.54 -11.40 -10.74
N ASN A 609 5.43 -10.32 -11.51
CA ASN A 609 6.15 -10.00 -12.76
C ASN A 609 6.06 -10.99 -13.94
N ARG A 610 5.53 -10.49 -15.08
CA ARG A 610 5.90 -10.96 -16.42
C ARG A 610 7.41 -10.76 -16.64
N ILE A 611 8.17 -11.85 -16.78
CA ILE A 611 9.36 -11.91 -17.64
C ILE A 611 9.29 -13.23 -18.37
N GLY A 612 9.02 -13.16 -19.68
CA GLY A 612 8.96 -14.30 -20.58
C GLY A 612 10.33 -14.94 -20.81
N ASN A 613 10.28 -16.25 -21.04
CA ASN A 613 11.35 -17.11 -21.52
C ASN A 613 12.11 -16.47 -22.70
N PHE A 614 13.41 -16.21 -22.52
CA PHE A 614 14.37 -16.32 -23.61
C PHE A 614 15.12 -17.64 -23.48
N GLY A 615 15.13 -18.38 -24.57
CA GLY A 615 15.60 -19.75 -24.67
C GLY A 615 17.04 -19.95 -24.21
N ALA A 616 17.27 -21.16 -23.72
CA ALA A 616 18.57 -21.73 -23.42
C ALA A 616 19.45 -21.78 -24.68
N GLN A 617 20.17 -20.70 -24.96
CA GLN A 617 21.39 -20.66 -25.77
C GLN A 617 22.06 -19.30 -25.50
N SER A 618 23.09 -19.29 -24.64
CA SER A 618 24.13 -18.25 -24.44
C SER A 618 24.45 -17.85 -22.98
N ILE A 619 23.99 -18.58 -21.97
CA ILE A 619 24.32 -18.26 -20.56
C ILE A 619 25.85 -18.24 -20.30
N ALA A 620 26.64 -19.01 -21.06
CA ALA A 620 28.11 -18.97 -20.97
C ALA A 620 28.73 -17.67 -21.54
N SER A 621 28.03 -16.91 -22.39
CA SER A 621 28.53 -15.67 -23.00
C SER A 621 28.23 -14.44 -22.13
N ILE A 622 27.02 -14.37 -21.56
CA ILE A 622 26.53 -13.19 -20.82
C ILE A 622 27.20 -13.01 -19.44
N MET A 623 27.71 -14.10 -18.83
CA MET A 623 28.46 -14.02 -17.57
C MET A 623 29.85 -13.39 -17.72
N SER A 624 30.33 -13.18 -18.96
CA SER A 624 31.62 -12.52 -19.22
C SER A 624 31.52 -10.99 -19.35
N GLU A 625 30.34 -10.42 -19.60
CA GLU A 625 30.17 -8.98 -19.92
C GLU A 625 29.36 -8.16 -18.88
N SER A 626 28.78 -8.78 -17.85
CA SER A 626 28.03 -8.07 -16.82
C SER A 626 28.87 -7.83 -15.57
N GLN A 627 29.75 -6.81 -15.62
CA GLN A 627 30.34 -6.28 -14.38
C GLN A 627 29.23 -5.69 -13.49
N PRO A 628 29.25 -5.94 -12.17
CA PRO A 628 28.31 -5.28 -11.26
C PRO A 628 28.48 -3.76 -11.38
N LYS A 629 27.35 -3.03 -11.41
CA LYS A 629 27.35 -1.56 -11.36
C LYS A 629 28.31 -1.09 -10.24
N PRO A 630 29.13 -0.05 -10.46
CA PRO A 630 30.06 0.42 -9.43
C PRO A 630 29.29 0.74 -8.15
N GLN A 631 29.50 -0.08 -7.12
CA GLN A 631 28.88 0.11 -5.82
C GLN A 631 29.65 1.18 -5.05
N PRO A 632 28.97 2.07 -4.30
CA PRO A 632 29.64 2.88 -3.28
C PRO A 632 30.36 1.94 -2.31
N ALA A 633 31.56 2.31 -1.87
CA ALA A 633 32.41 1.45 -1.02
C ALA A 633 31.74 1.18 0.33
N THR A 634 31.39 -0.07 0.63
CA THR A 634 30.76 -0.47 1.90
C THR A 634 31.77 -1.14 2.83
N SER A 635 31.38 -1.46 4.07
CA SER A 635 32.22 -2.24 4.99
C SER A 635 32.60 -3.64 4.46
N HIS A 636 31.93 -4.12 3.42
CA HIS A 636 32.11 -5.43 2.82
C HIS A 636 32.82 -5.41 1.45
N THR A 637 33.41 -4.28 1.05
CA THR A 637 34.18 -4.20 -0.20
C THR A 637 35.38 -5.16 -0.15
N ALA A 638 35.45 -6.05 -1.13
CA ALA A 638 36.44 -7.12 -1.22
C ALA A 638 37.19 -7.05 -2.55
N VAL A 639 38.44 -7.53 -2.55
CA VAL A 639 39.20 -7.72 -3.79
C VAL A 639 38.58 -8.86 -4.58
N LEU A 640 38.25 -8.62 -5.86
CA LEU A 640 37.68 -9.64 -6.74
C LEU A 640 38.67 -10.80 -6.94
N ASN A 641 38.21 -12.03 -6.78
CA ASN A 641 39.01 -13.23 -7.01
C ASN A 641 38.27 -14.16 -7.98
N SER A 642 38.89 -14.46 -9.13
CA SER A 642 38.29 -15.27 -10.20
C SER A 642 38.04 -16.71 -9.79
N ARG A 643 38.78 -17.27 -8.83
CA ARG A 643 38.56 -18.64 -8.31
C ARG A 643 37.18 -18.79 -7.66
N ASN A 644 36.57 -17.69 -7.21
CA ASN A 644 35.23 -17.73 -6.59
C ASN A 644 34.11 -18.12 -7.57
N ALA A 645 34.35 -18.05 -8.89
CA ALA A 645 33.37 -18.46 -9.91
C ALA A 645 33.21 -19.99 -9.98
N SER A 646 34.27 -20.75 -9.66
CA SER A 646 34.33 -22.20 -9.80
C SER A 646 34.35 -22.95 -8.46
N ILE A 647 33.93 -22.31 -7.37
CA ILE A 647 33.93 -22.94 -6.04
C ILE A 647 32.90 -24.08 -5.98
N LEU A 648 33.20 -25.05 -5.13
CA LEU A 648 32.26 -26.06 -4.67
C LEU A 648 31.55 -25.57 -3.39
N VAL A 649 30.23 -25.63 -3.40
CA VAL A 649 29.35 -25.35 -2.26
C VAL A 649 29.03 -26.68 -1.59
N GLY A 650 29.24 -26.76 -0.27
CA GLY A 650 28.85 -27.92 0.53
C GLY A 650 27.37 -27.82 0.91
N ILE A 651 26.58 -28.85 0.61
CA ILE A 651 25.16 -28.91 0.94
C ILE A 651 24.87 -30.24 1.62
N ARG A 652 24.36 -30.19 2.87
CA ARG A 652 23.75 -31.36 3.50
C ARG A 652 22.24 -31.25 3.42
N ASP A 653 21.66 -32.12 2.60
CA ASP A 653 20.21 -32.21 2.40
C ASP A 653 19.51 -32.73 3.66
N GLY A 654 18.41 -32.06 4.03
CA GLY A 654 17.69 -32.35 5.26
C GLY A 654 16.88 -33.66 5.23
N VAL A 655 16.41 -34.08 4.06
CA VAL A 655 15.54 -35.26 3.91
C VAL A 655 16.36 -36.53 3.77
N THR A 656 17.38 -36.50 2.93
CA THR A 656 18.26 -37.64 2.67
C THR A 656 19.39 -37.76 3.69
N GLY A 657 19.76 -36.66 4.35
CA GLY A 657 20.93 -36.58 5.22
C GLY A 657 22.28 -36.57 4.48
N GLU A 658 22.27 -36.68 3.15
CA GLU A 658 23.49 -36.76 2.35
C GLU A 658 24.20 -35.39 2.28
N PHE A 659 25.51 -35.40 2.48
CA PHE A 659 26.36 -34.24 2.24
C PHE A 659 27.04 -34.35 0.88
N ARG A 660 26.84 -33.32 0.05
CA ARG A 660 27.38 -33.23 -1.30
C ARG A 660 28.12 -31.92 -1.53
N LEU A 661 29.15 -31.99 -2.35
CA LEU A 661 29.89 -30.84 -2.86
C LEU A 661 29.42 -30.59 -4.29
N VAL A 662 28.83 -29.42 -4.54
CA VAL A 662 28.25 -29.07 -5.84
C VAL A 662 28.88 -27.81 -6.40
N PRO A 663 29.09 -27.70 -7.72
CA PRO A 663 29.53 -26.46 -8.35
C PRO A 663 28.60 -25.30 -7.99
N ARG A 664 29.15 -24.09 -7.83
CA ARG A 664 28.40 -22.87 -7.48
C ARG A 664 27.13 -22.67 -8.29
N GLU A 665 27.19 -22.87 -9.61
CA GLU A 665 26.07 -22.69 -10.53
C GLU A 665 24.96 -23.75 -10.38
N GLN A 666 25.29 -24.90 -9.78
CA GLN A 666 24.39 -26.03 -9.56
C GLN A 666 23.86 -26.08 -8.12
N ALA A 667 24.34 -25.18 -7.24
CA ALA A 667 23.93 -25.08 -5.85
C ALA A 667 22.49 -24.56 -5.75
N THR A 668 21.52 -25.48 -5.70
CA THR A 668 20.09 -25.19 -5.64
C THR A 668 19.46 -25.66 -4.33
N VAL A 669 18.40 -24.97 -3.92
CA VAL A 669 17.54 -25.33 -2.79
C VAL A 669 16.09 -25.34 -3.26
N SER A 670 15.23 -26.14 -2.62
CA SER A 670 13.81 -26.17 -2.97
C SER A 670 13.13 -24.84 -2.63
N VAL A 671 12.19 -24.40 -3.47
CA VAL A 671 11.29 -23.27 -3.15
C VAL A 671 10.38 -23.56 -1.95
N PHE A 672 10.27 -24.84 -1.56
CA PHE A 672 9.59 -25.25 -0.33
C PHE A 672 10.51 -25.27 0.90
N ASP A 673 11.76 -24.84 0.77
CA ASP A 673 12.64 -24.67 1.92
C ASP A 673 12.12 -23.55 2.85
N SER A 674 12.22 -23.77 4.15
CA SER A 674 11.66 -22.87 5.16
C SER A 674 12.32 -21.50 5.18
N ASN A 675 13.61 -21.42 4.83
CA ASN A 675 14.30 -20.14 4.72
C ASN A 675 13.76 -19.34 3.53
N PHE A 676 13.46 -20.00 2.40
CA PHE A 676 12.88 -19.33 1.23
C PHE A 676 11.45 -18.85 1.50
N LEU A 677 10.62 -19.69 2.09
CA LEU A 677 9.19 -19.40 2.29
C LEU A 677 8.93 -18.33 3.35
N ILE A 678 9.62 -18.40 4.49
CA ILE A 678 9.27 -17.61 5.68
C ILE A 678 10.48 -17.10 6.47
N GLY A 679 11.71 -17.27 5.97
CA GLY A 679 12.94 -16.86 6.65
C GLY A 679 13.29 -17.68 7.90
N ASP A 680 12.75 -18.90 8.06
CA ASP A 680 13.02 -19.77 9.21
C ASP A 680 14.39 -20.46 9.07
N GLY A 681 15.42 -19.76 9.54
CA GLY A 681 16.78 -20.28 9.62
C GLY A 681 17.78 -19.35 10.31
N ILE A 682 18.97 -19.89 10.57
CA ILE A 682 20.12 -19.26 11.21
C ILE A 682 21.34 -19.31 10.32
N TRP A 683 22.32 -18.44 10.54
CA TRP A 683 23.53 -18.43 9.76
C TRP A 683 24.75 -17.95 10.54
N GLU A 684 25.93 -18.21 10.01
CA GLU A 684 27.21 -17.75 10.53
C GLU A 684 28.09 -17.19 9.41
N GLY A 685 28.78 -16.09 9.72
CA GLY A 685 29.82 -15.51 8.87
C GLY A 685 31.17 -15.79 9.53
N ILE A 686 31.93 -16.69 8.93
CA ILE A 686 33.12 -17.29 9.54
C ILE A 686 34.35 -16.93 8.69
N ARG A 687 35.49 -16.70 9.34
CA ARG A 687 36.79 -16.57 8.65
C ARG A 687 37.57 -17.85 8.75
N ALA A 688 38.31 -18.18 7.69
CA ALA A 688 39.35 -19.17 7.75
C ALA A 688 40.67 -18.60 7.23
N VAL A 689 41.75 -18.95 7.93
CA VAL A 689 43.13 -18.54 7.64
C VAL A 689 43.94 -19.81 7.50
N ARG A 690 44.53 -20.05 6.32
CA ARG A 690 45.34 -21.23 6.02
C ARG A 690 44.66 -22.52 6.47
N GLY A 691 43.40 -22.69 6.03
CA GLY A 691 42.60 -23.89 6.31
C GLY A 691 42.16 -24.05 7.78
N ARG A 692 42.44 -23.09 8.66
CA ARG A 692 41.98 -23.08 10.06
C ARG A 692 40.79 -22.15 10.21
N VAL A 693 39.70 -22.65 10.79
CA VAL A 693 38.51 -21.85 11.07
C VAL A 693 38.79 -20.98 12.29
N GLN A 694 38.76 -19.67 12.09
CA GLN A 694 39.00 -18.68 13.12
C GLN A 694 37.87 -18.70 14.16
N PHE A 695 38.20 -18.74 15.45
CA PHE A 695 37.27 -18.76 16.57
C PHE A 695 36.14 -19.81 16.40
N ALA A 696 36.51 -21.00 15.91
CA ALA A 696 35.56 -22.05 15.54
C ALA A 696 34.64 -22.44 16.70
N LYS A 697 35.20 -22.52 17.92
CA LYS A 697 34.46 -22.86 19.14
C LYS A 697 33.33 -21.86 19.39
N GLU A 698 33.60 -20.58 19.26
CA GLU A 698 32.63 -19.50 19.48
C GLU A 698 31.53 -19.51 18.41
N HIS A 699 31.91 -19.59 17.12
CA HIS A 699 30.95 -19.63 16.01
C HIS A 699 30.01 -20.83 16.10
N ILE A 700 30.57 -22.03 16.31
CA ILE A 700 29.77 -23.26 16.37
C ILE A 700 28.90 -23.27 17.63
N ASN A 701 29.43 -22.85 18.79
CA ASN A 701 28.61 -22.76 20.00
C ASN A 701 27.45 -21.79 19.86
N ARG A 702 27.65 -20.64 19.21
CA ARG A 702 26.60 -19.65 18.98
C ARG A 702 25.53 -20.19 18.03
N LEU A 703 25.93 -20.83 16.93
CA LEU A 703 25.00 -21.49 16.01
C LEU A 703 24.15 -22.55 16.72
N PHE A 704 24.76 -23.43 17.51
CA PHE A 704 24.04 -24.45 18.28
C PHE A 704 23.14 -23.85 19.37
N GLN A 705 23.54 -22.73 19.97
CA GLN A 705 22.68 -22.00 20.90
C GLN A 705 21.45 -21.43 20.18
N SER A 706 21.62 -20.79 19.02
CA SER A 706 20.50 -20.28 18.22
C SER A 706 19.61 -21.42 17.71
N ALA A 707 20.18 -22.53 17.26
CA ALA A 707 19.42 -23.72 16.86
C ALA A 707 18.56 -24.25 18.01
N LYS A 708 19.14 -24.37 19.22
CA LYS A 708 18.41 -24.78 20.42
C LYS A 708 17.28 -23.82 20.78
N ALA A 709 17.53 -22.51 20.73
CA ALA A 709 16.51 -21.49 21.02
C ALA A 709 15.35 -21.53 20.02
N MET A 710 15.65 -21.84 18.75
CA MET A 710 14.65 -22.00 17.69
C MET A 710 14.00 -23.39 17.66
N TYR A 711 14.26 -24.26 18.65
CA TYR A 711 13.78 -25.65 18.67
C TYR A 711 14.16 -26.44 17.40
N MET A 712 15.39 -26.24 16.93
CA MET A 712 15.96 -26.82 15.72
C MET A 712 17.02 -27.85 16.09
N ASP A 713 16.70 -29.14 15.92
CA ASP A 713 17.70 -30.21 16.03
C ASP A 713 18.47 -30.32 14.72
N LEU A 714 19.77 -30.06 14.75
CA LEU A 714 20.62 -30.13 13.56
C LEU A 714 20.86 -31.57 13.12
N GLY A 715 20.66 -32.58 13.97
CA GLY A 715 20.92 -33.99 13.66
C GLY A 715 22.40 -34.30 13.44
N LEU A 716 23.30 -33.47 13.97
CA LEU A 716 24.75 -33.68 13.94
C LEU A 716 25.43 -33.03 15.16
N THR A 717 26.63 -33.52 15.49
CA THR A 717 27.43 -32.95 16.58
C THR A 717 28.17 -31.70 16.14
N LYS A 718 28.71 -30.94 17.10
CA LYS A 718 29.55 -29.78 16.81
C LYS A 718 30.80 -30.17 16.00
N GLY A 719 31.40 -31.32 16.31
CA GLY A 719 32.55 -31.87 15.61
C GLY A 719 32.21 -32.23 14.16
N ASP A 720 31.04 -32.83 13.93
CA ASP A 720 30.57 -33.14 12.57
C ASP A 720 30.41 -31.87 11.73
N LEU A 721 29.82 -30.81 12.29
CA LEU A 721 29.70 -29.53 11.58
C LEU A 721 31.07 -28.94 11.22
N LEU A 722 32.03 -28.98 12.15
CA LEU A 722 33.39 -28.54 11.89
C LEU A 722 34.06 -29.37 10.78
N SER A 723 33.81 -30.68 10.77
CA SER A 723 34.27 -31.58 9.71
C SER A 723 33.68 -31.18 8.35
N LEU A 724 32.38 -30.88 8.25
CA LEU A 724 31.76 -30.42 7.01
C LEU A 724 32.37 -29.09 6.51
N LEU A 725 32.67 -28.16 7.42
CA LEU A 725 33.36 -26.90 7.07
C LEU A 725 34.75 -27.18 6.49
N HIS A 726 35.51 -28.09 7.11
CA HIS A 726 36.84 -28.47 6.63
C HIS A 726 36.81 -29.25 5.31
N GLN A 727 35.88 -30.18 5.14
CA GLN A 727 35.67 -30.89 3.87
C GLN A 727 35.40 -29.92 2.72
N THR A 728 34.53 -28.93 2.94
CA THR A 728 34.24 -27.89 1.95
C THR A 728 35.47 -27.01 1.64
N LEU A 729 36.28 -26.66 2.65
CA LEU A 729 37.52 -25.90 2.43
C LEU A 729 38.58 -26.70 1.65
N ASP A 730 38.75 -27.97 2.02
CA ASP A 730 39.77 -28.84 1.42
C ASP A 730 39.40 -29.17 -0.03
N ALA A 731 38.12 -29.40 -0.33
CA ALA A 731 37.64 -29.63 -1.69
C ALA A 731 37.80 -28.42 -2.63
N ASN A 732 38.04 -27.22 -2.08
CA ASN A 732 38.28 -25.99 -2.83
C ASN A 732 39.76 -25.56 -2.83
N ASP A 733 40.67 -26.41 -2.34
CA ASP A 733 42.10 -26.12 -2.19
C ASP A 733 42.37 -24.82 -1.41
N MET A 734 41.57 -24.56 -0.36
CA MET A 734 41.68 -23.35 0.46
C MET A 734 42.58 -23.52 1.70
N GLY A 735 43.30 -24.63 1.79
CA GLY A 735 44.16 -24.98 2.93
C GLY A 735 45.33 -24.02 3.17
N ASN A 736 45.78 -23.28 2.15
CA ASN A 736 46.87 -22.29 2.29
C ASN A 736 46.39 -20.84 2.13
N GLU A 737 45.09 -20.63 1.86
CA GLU A 737 44.55 -19.31 1.59
C GLU A 737 44.47 -18.46 2.87
N PRO A 738 45.04 -17.25 2.89
CA PRO A 738 45.07 -16.43 4.10
C PRO A 738 43.72 -15.75 4.40
N HIS A 739 42.83 -15.66 3.41
CA HIS A 739 41.64 -14.81 3.47
C HIS A 739 40.40 -15.49 2.91
N VAL A 740 39.89 -16.49 3.63
CA VAL A 740 38.65 -17.17 3.27
C VAL A 740 37.50 -16.67 4.14
N HIS A 741 36.37 -16.37 3.51
CA HIS A 741 35.11 -16.10 4.17
C HIS A 741 34.14 -17.24 3.88
N ILE A 742 33.56 -17.82 4.93
CA ILE A 742 32.58 -18.88 4.84
C ILE A 742 31.23 -18.33 5.27
N ARG A 743 30.23 -18.43 4.40
CA ARG A 743 28.82 -18.25 4.76
C ARG A 743 28.23 -19.63 5.07
N LEU A 744 27.97 -19.89 6.34
CA LEU A 744 27.27 -21.09 6.80
C LEU A 744 25.80 -20.74 7.01
N VAL A 745 24.89 -21.41 6.31
CA VAL A 745 23.44 -21.16 6.37
C VAL A 745 22.74 -22.45 6.79
N VAL A 746 21.84 -22.35 7.76
CA VAL A 746 21.03 -23.47 8.25
C VAL A 746 19.57 -23.09 8.23
N SER A 747 18.76 -23.76 7.41
CA SER A 747 17.30 -23.58 7.41
C SER A 747 16.64 -24.73 8.15
N ARG A 748 15.38 -24.57 8.60
CA ARG A 748 14.57 -25.70 9.11
C ARG A 748 14.39 -26.82 8.08
N GLY A 749 14.67 -26.57 6.80
CA GLY A 749 14.61 -27.54 5.73
C GLY A 749 13.31 -27.50 4.94
N LEU A 750 13.09 -28.58 4.18
CA LEU A 750 11.98 -28.73 3.24
C LEU A 750 10.63 -28.79 3.96
N LYS A 751 9.60 -28.14 3.39
CA LYS A 751 8.22 -28.25 3.85
C LYS A 751 7.36 -29.07 2.88
N SER A 752 6.36 -29.78 3.42
CA SER A 752 5.32 -30.45 2.62
C SER A 752 4.32 -29.47 1.99
N THR A 753 4.15 -28.28 2.59
CA THR A 753 3.22 -27.23 2.16
C THR A 753 3.70 -25.87 2.67
N PRO A 754 3.47 -24.75 1.96
CA PRO A 754 3.97 -23.43 2.35
C PRO A 754 3.20 -22.84 3.55
N TYR A 755 3.50 -23.35 4.75
CA TYR A 755 2.82 -23.01 5.99
C TYR A 755 3.81 -22.75 7.14
N GLN A 756 3.47 -21.85 8.08
CA GLN A 756 4.40 -21.43 9.13
C GLN A 756 4.70 -22.52 10.17
N ASN A 757 3.76 -23.45 10.40
CA ASN A 757 3.91 -24.44 11.47
C ASN A 757 5.10 -25.38 11.20
N PRO A 758 6.08 -25.54 12.11
CA PRO A 758 7.20 -26.44 11.94
C PRO A 758 6.83 -27.93 11.76
N HIS A 759 5.61 -28.34 12.10
CA HIS A 759 5.15 -29.73 11.89
C HIS A 759 5.09 -30.14 10.42
N VAL A 760 5.03 -29.17 9.49
CA VAL A 760 5.04 -29.48 8.05
C VAL A 760 6.46 -29.62 7.48
N ASN A 761 7.50 -29.48 8.31
CA ASN A 761 8.87 -29.72 7.90
C ASN A 761 9.16 -31.22 7.78
N ILE A 762 9.86 -31.58 6.71
CA ILE A 762 10.24 -32.96 6.39
C ILE A 762 11.74 -33.10 6.59
N GLY A 763 12.14 -34.07 7.40
CA GLY A 763 13.53 -34.38 7.64
C GLY A 763 14.22 -33.44 8.64
N LEU A 764 15.54 -33.43 8.60
CA LEU A 764 16.42 -32.56 9.36
C LEU A 764 16.52 -31.17 8.70
N PRO A 765 17.09 -30.17 9.41
CA PRO A 765 17.48 -28.88 8.84
C PRO A 765 18.29 -29.03 7.53
N LEU A 766 18.29 -28.03 6.66
CA LEU A 766 19.25 -27.94 5.54
C LEU A 766 20.52 -27.24 6.03
N ILE A 767 21.71 -27.71 5.64
CA ILE A 767 22.97 -26.97 5.89
C ILE A 767 23.64 -26.65 4.55
N VAL A 768 24.03 -25.38 4.38
CA VAL A 768 24.72 -24.88 3.19
C VAL A 768 25.99 -24.15 3.62
N ILE A 769 27.12 -24.49 2.99
CA ILE A 769 28.46 -23.95 3.28
C ILE A 769 29.03 -23.35 2.00
N ILE A 770 29.17 -22.03 1.99
CA ILE A 770 29.68 -21.28 0.83
C ILE A 770 31.04 -20.67 1.18
N PRO A 771 32.16 -21.23 0.70
CA PRO A 771 33.49 -20.66 0.91
C PRO A 771 33.88 -19.72 -0.23
N GLU A 772 34.36 -18.52 0.08
CA GLU A 772 34.89 -17.58 -0.91
C GLU A 772 36.23 -16.99 -0.45
N ILE A 773 37.19 -16.88 -1.36
CA ILE A 773 38.43 -16.14 -1.13
C ILE A 773 38.08 -14.66 -1.20
N LYS A 774 38.08 -13.99 -0.05
CA LYS A 774 37.72 -12.58 0.09
C LYS A 774 38.74 -11.87 0.98
N ALA A 775 39.66 -11.17 0.34
CA ALA A 775 40.51 -10.19 1.00
C ALA A 775 39.76 -8.86 1.13
N VAL A 776 39.92 -8.19 2.27
CA VAL A 776 39.36 -6.85 2.48
C VAL A 776 40.10 -5.86 1.59
N ASP A 777 39.36 -4.96 0.93
CA ASP A 777 39.97 -3.88 0.15
C ASP A 777 40.83 -2.97 1.06
N PRO A 778 42.14 -2.80 0.75
CA PRO A 778 43.03 -1.92 1.52
C PRO A 778 42.53 -0.47 1.60
N THR A 779 41.87 0.03 0.55
CA THR A 779 41.39 1.41 0.47
C THR A 779 40.25 1.68 1.45
N ALA A 780 39.40 0.69 1.70
CA ALA A 780 38.32 0.79 2.69
C ALA A 780 38.87 0.91 4.12
N LYS A 781 39.93 0.17 4.45
CA LYS A 781 40.58 0.25 5.78
C LYS A 781 41.30 1.58 6.02
N SER A 782 41.86 2.19 4.98
CA SER A 782 42.56 3.48 5.10
C SER A 782 41.62 4.67 5.12
N ARG A 783 40.53 4.65 4.32
CA ARG A 783 39.56 5.74 4.23
C ARG A 783 38.67 5.87 5.47
N GLY A 784 38.34 4.74 6.11
CA GLY A 784 37.37 4.70 7.20
C GLY A 784 35.92 4.79 6.71
N LEU A 785 34.98 4.60 7.64
CA LEU A 785 33.54 4.57 7.35
C LEU A 785 32.86 5.90 7.70
N ARG A 786 31.94 6.32 6.83
CA ARG A 786 30.93 7.35 7.07
C ARG A 786 29.63 6.65 7.43
N LEU A 787 29.02 7.04 8.55
CA LEU A 787 27.77 6.46 9.03
C LEU A 787 26.63 7.47 8.96
N GLY A 788 25.41 6.97 8.76
CA GLY A 788 24.17 7.75 8.88
C GLY A 788 23.18 7.05 9.79
N THR A 789 22.60 7.78 10.72
CA THR A 789 21.59 7.27 11.65
C THR A 789 20.32 6.95 10.89
N THR A 790 19.87 5.70 11.03
CA THR A 790 18.67 5.24 10.34
C THR A 790 17.42 5.31 11.21
N TRP A 791 16.27 5.51 10.57
CA TRP A 791 14.96 5.41 11.22
C TRP A 791 14.60 3.97 11.61
N VAL A 792 15.24 2.98 10.98
CA VAL A 792 15.03 1.55 11.29
C VAL A 792 15.60 1.25 12.68
N ARG A 793 14.73 0.82 13.61
CA ARG A 793 15.10 0.53 14.99
C ARG A 793 15.40 -0.94 15.22
N ARG A 794 16.27 -1.22 16.20
CA ARG A 794 16.48 -2.55 16.75
C ARG A 794 15.40 -2.83 17.79
N GLY A 795 14.61 -3.87 17.52
CA GLY A 795 13.52 -4.28 18.41
C GLY A 795 14.02 -5.02 19.66
N PRO A 796 13.18 -5.08 20.70
CA PRO A 796 13.42 -5.92 21.86
C PRO A 796 13.29 -7.43 21.56
N PRO A 797 13.83 -8.30 22.43
CA PRO A 797 13.87 -9.75 22.17
C PRO A 797 12.50 -10.42 22.07
N ASP A 798 11.45 -9.81 22.62
CA ASP A 798 10.06 -10.27 22.54
C ASP A 798 9.42 -10.06 21.15
N VAL A 799 9.99 -9.21 20.31
CA VAL A 799 9.59 -9.05 18.89
C VAL A 799 10.42 -9.97 18.00
N LYS A 800 11.74 -9.87 18.13
CA LYS A 800 12.73 -10.61 17.34
C LYS A 800 14.03 -10.58 18.12
N ASP A 801 14.42 -11.72 18.70
CA ASP A 801 15.65 -11.81 19.47
C ASP A 801 16.87 -11.70 18.55
N GLU A 802 17.38 -10.48 18.50
CA GLU A 802 18.53 -10.09 17.73
C GLU A 802 19.85 -10.68 18.26
N GLN A 803 19.85 -11.33 19.43
CA GLN A 803 21.03 -12.08 19.89
C GLN A 803 21.30 -13.31 19.01
N TRP A 804 20.29 -13.82 18.30
CA TRP A 804 20.45 -14.91 17.33
C TRP A 804 20.88 -14.36 15.97
N ASN A 805 21.85 -15.00 15.32
CA ASN A 805 22.20 -14.65 13.95
C ASN A 805 21.25 -15.34 12.96
N HIS A 806 19.98 -14.89 12.92
CA HIS A 806 18.95 -15.44 12.04
C HIS A 806 19.06 -14.91 10.60
N ILE A 807 18.45 -15.60 9.63
CA ILE A 807 18.48 -15.22 8.21
C ILE A 807 17.45 -14.14 7.85
N SER A 808 16.45 -13.90 8.71
CA SER A 808 15.45 -12.82 8.56
C SER A 808 16.07 -11.42 8.68
N LYS A 809 16.73 -10.98 7.60
CA LYS A 809 17.56 -9.77 7.51
C LYS A 809 16.87 -8.58 6.86
N ALA A 810 15.55 -8.63 6.68
CA ALA A 810 14.78 -7.56 6.04
C ALA A 810 14.99 -6.18 6.72
N THR A 811 15.03 -6.15 8.06
CA THR A 811 15.30 -4.93 8.84
C THR A 811 16.70 -4.38 8.57
N ASP A 812 17.70 -5.25 8.53
CA ASP A 812 19.09 -4.87 8.26
C ASP A 812 19.23 -4.37 6.80
N VAL A 813 18.53 -4.98 5.84
CA VAL A 813 18.49 -4.53 4.44
C VAL A 813 17.79 -3.17 4.30
N GLN A 814 16.69 -2.91 5.02
CA GLN A 814 16.05 -1.60 5.03
C GLN A 814 16.99 -0.51 5.57
N ALA A 815 17.77 -0.84 6.60
CA ALA A 815 18.80 0.05 7.12
C ALA A 815 19.89 0.31 6.06
N CYS A 816 20.37 -0.71 5.33
CA CYS A 816 21.29 -0.54 4.19
C CYS A 816 20.71 0.36 3.10
N VAL A 817 19.44 0.16 2.72
CA VAL A 817 18.77 0.98 1.70
C VAL A 817 18.76 2.44 2.13
N HIS A 818 18.47 2.72 3.40
CA HIS A 818 18.50 4.09 3.91
C HIS A 818 19.92 4.69 3.90
N ALA A 819 20.95 3.92 4.28
CA ALA A 819 22.35 4.37 4.15
C ALA A 819 22.73 4.71 2.71
N ASN A 820 22.30 3.89 1.74
CA ASN A 820 22.53 4.16 0.32
C ASN A 820 21.88 5.49 -0.12
N PHE A 821 20.66 5.78 0.34
CA PHE A 821 19.99 7.07 0.07
C PHE A 821 20.70 8.26 0.73
N MET A 822 21.28 8.06 1.91
CA MET A 822 22.08 9.09 2.60
C MET A 822 23.48 9.28 2.00
N GLY A 823 23.91 8.40 1.08
CA GLY A 823 25.25 8.45 0.50
C GLY A 823 26.37 8.17 1.51
N VAL A 824 26.09 7.30 2.50
CA VAL A 824 27.03 6.87 3.56
C VAL A 824 27.30 5.37 3.46
N ASP A 825 28.35 4.90 4.14
CA ASP A 825 28.88 3.53 3.97
C ASP A 825 28.10 2.47 4.77
N GLU A 826 27.59 2.84 5.96
CA GLU A 826 26.79 1.97 6.84
C GLU A 826 25.74 2.81 7.60
N ALA A 827 24.67 2.15 8.04
CA ALA A 827 23.59 2.75 8.80
C ALA A 827 23.81 2.54 10.31
N LEU A 828 23.83 3.59 11.12
CA LEU A 828 23.86 3.49 12.59
C LEU A 828 22.43 3.26 13.11
N MET A 829 22.21 2.14 13.79
CA MET A 829 20.90 1.69 14.27
C MET A 829 20.76 1.90 15.78
N LEU A 830 19.61 2.45 16.17
CA LEU A 830 19.23 2.70 17.57
C LEU A 830 18.18 1.70 18.04
N ASP A 831 18.03 1.53 19.35
CA ASP A 831 16.88 0.85 19.94
C ASP A 831 15.62 1.73 20.01
N LEU A 832 14.54 1.19 20.57
CA LEU A 832 13.28 1.91 20.76
C LEU A 832 13.35 3.08 21.75
N ASN A 833 14.35 3.09 22.64
CA ASN A 833 14.58 4.16 23.60
C ASN A 833 15.49 5.27 23.04
N GLY A 834 16.03 5.08 21.83
CA GLY A 834 16.92 6.03 21.18
C GLY A 834 18.41 5.86 21.51
N PHE A 835 18.81 4.75 22.17
CA PHE A 835 20.21 4.45 22.44
C PHE A 835 20.87 3.71 21.28
N VAL A 836 22.16 3.97 21.07
CA VAL A 836 22.95 3.35 19.98
C VAL A 836 23.15 1.86 20.25
N LYS A 837 22.96 1.00 19.24
CA LYS A 837 23.15 -0.46 19.39
C LYS A 837 24.15 -1.08 18.42
N THR A 838 23.94 -0.93 17.11
CA THR A 838 24.74 -1.61 16.08
C THR A 838 24.65 -0.86 14.76
N CYS A 839 25.41 -1.28 13.75
CA CYS A 839 25.13 -0.95 12.35
C CYS A 839 24.37 -2.09 11.65
N ASN A 840 23.96 -1.87 10.41
CA ASN A 840 23.24 -2.85 9.59
C ASN A 840 24.00 -4.17 9.36
N SER A 841 25.34 -4.17 9.44
CA SER A 841 26.14 -5.37 9.19
C SER A 841 27.30 -5.62 10.17
N VAL A 842 27.55 -4.68 11.09
CA VAL A 842 28.72 -4.66 12.01
C VAL A 842 28.32 -4.09 13.38
N ASN A 843 29.00 -4.48 14.45
CA ASN A 843 28.81 -3.85 15.78
C ASN A 843 29.57 -2.52 15.86
N PHE A 844 29.14 -1.61 16.74
CA PHE A 844 29.66 -0.25 16.84
C PHE A 844 30.30 0.04 18.21
N PHE A 845 31.35 0.86 18.23
CA PHE A 845 32.09 1.29 19.42
C PHE A 845 32.48 2.76 19.30
N ILE A 846 32.61 3.42 20.45
CA ILE A 846 33.23 4.74 20.57
C ILE A 846 34.36 4.71 21.60
N VAL A 847 35.29 5.66 21.49
CA VAL A 847 36.33 5.94 22.47
C VAL A 847 36.06 7.31 23.07
N ARG A 848 36.09 7.40 24.40
CA ARG A 848 35.99 8.66 25.13
C ARG A 848 37.08 8.71 26.19
N GLY A 849 38.01 9.65 26.05
CA GLY A 849 39.24 9.68 26.83
C GLY A 849 40.07 8.42 26.59
N ASP A 850 40.34 7.68 27.66
CA ASP A 850 41.08 6.42 27.66
C ASP A 850 40.17 5.18 27.73
N GLU A 851 38.86 5.36 27.60
CA GLU A 851 37.87 4.28 27.71
C GLU A 851 37.23 3.93 26.38
N VAL A 852 37.03 2.62 26.16
CA VAL A 852 36.24 2.09 25.04
C VAL A 852 34.82 1.86 25.51
N TRP A 853 33.85 2.49 24.87
CA TRP A 853 32.43 2.29 25.15
C TRP A 853 31.81 1.43 24.06
N ALA A 854 31.13 0.37 24.49
CA ALA A 854 30.38 -0.54 23.64
C ALA A 854 28.90 -0.51 24.07
N PRO A 855 27.95 -0.55 23.13
CA PRO A 855 26.55 -0.68 23.51
C PRO A 855 26.29 -1.94 24.35
N THR A 856 25.34 -1.88 25.27
CA THR A 856 24.87 -3.03 26.06
C THR A 856 24.41 -4.17 25.15
N LYS A 857 24.41 -5.40 25.67
CA LYS A 857 24.09 -6.62 24.89
C LYS A 857 22.65 -6.68 24.38
N ASP A 858 21.77 -5.84 24.91
CA ASP A 858 20.36 -5.84 24.57
C ASP A 858 20.13 -5.35 23.13
N ASN A 859 19.15 -5.96 22.44
CA ASN A 859 18.67 -5.54 21.12
C ASN A 859 19.72 -5.58 19.99
N GLN A 860 20.81 -6.34 20.15
CA GLN A 860 21.84 -6.48 19.11
C GLN A 860 22.39 -7.90 19.00
N MET A 861 23.03 -8.17 17.86
CA MET A 861 23.75 -9.43 17.65
C MET A 861 25.01 -9.49 18.51
N MET A 862 25.17 -10.61 19.20
CA MET A 862 26.35 -10.93 20.01
C MET A 862 27.56 -11.30 19.14
N GLY A 863 28.14 -10.31 18.48
CA GLY A 863 29.30 -10.47 17.58
C GLY A 863 30.50 -11.13 18.26
N ILE A 864 31.11 -12.12 17.60
CA ILE A 864 32.34 -12.77 18.11
C ILE A 864 33.51 -11.81 18.02
N THR A 865 33.65 -11.07 16.92
CA THR A 865 34.63 -9.99 16.79
C THR A 865 34.45 -8.92 17.86
N ARG A 866 33.21 -8.53 18.18
CA ARG A 866 32.89 -7.62 19.28
C ARG A 866 33.44 -8.17 20.59
N GLN A 867 33.08 -9.41 20.94
CA GLN A 867 33.51 -10.01 22.21
C GLN A 867 35.03 -10.14 22.30
N LYS A 868 35.69 -10.65 21.25
CA LYS A 868 37.15 -10.76 21.21
C LYS A 868 37.85 -9.41 21.27
N THR A 869 37.28 -8.36 20.67
CA THR A 869 37.78 -6.99 20.80
C THR A 869 37.73 -6.53 22.26
N ILE A 870 36.62 -6.76 22.96
CA ILE A 870 36.48 -6.45 24.38
C ILE A 870 37.49 -7.25 25.23
N ASP A 871 37.67 -8.54 24.93
CA ASP A 871 38.56 -9.42 25.67
C ASP A 871 40.03 -8.98 25.54
N VAL A 872 40.49 -8.64 24.32
CA VAL A 872 41.86 -8.15 24.12
C VAL A 872 42.09 -6.77 24.74
N CYS A 873 41.09 -5.88 24.72
CA CYS A 873 41.16 -4.60 25.43
C CYS A 873 41.35 -4.83 26.93
N ARG A 874 40.49 -5.65 27.54
CA ARG A 874 40.56 -5.95 28.98
C ARG A 874 41.88 -6.62 29.36
N ALA A 875 42.37 -7.55 28.54
CA ALA A 875 43.66 -8.21 28.76
C ALA A 875 44.85 -7.25 28.67
N ALA A 876 44.75 -6.21 27.83
CA ALA A 876 45.75 -5.16 27.70
C ALA A 876 45.60 -4.03 28.74
N GLY A 877 44.66 -4.13 29.68
CA GLY A 877 44.41 -3.11 30.69
C GLY A 877 43.64 -1.89 30.18
N ILE A 878 43.04 -1.95 28.99
CA ILE A 878 42.18 -0.90 28.44
C ILE A 878 40.78 -1.02 29.06
N THR A 879 40.28 0.07 29.64
CA THR A 879 38.95 0.11 30.24
C THR A 879 37.88 -0.01 29.16
N VAL A 880 37.02 -1.02 29.29
CA VAL A 880 35.86 -1.21 28.42
C VAL A 880 34.58 -1.10 29.22
N ARG A 881 33.69 -0.19 28.84
CA ARG A 881 32.35 -0.07 29.42
C ARG A 881 31.28 -0.55 28.45
N GLU A 882 30.42 -1.44 28.91
CA GLU A 882 29.22 -1.87 28.19
C GLU A 882 28.03 -1.11 28.78
N LEU A 883 27.55 -0.06 28.11
CA LEU A 883 26.51 0.86 28.62
C LEU A 883 25.61 1.41 27.50
N ASP A 884 24.47 1.97 27.88
CA ASP A 884 23.56 2.67 26.97
C ASP A 884 23.97 4.13 26.82
N PHE A 885 24.22 4.56 25.60
CA PHE A 885 24.62 5.94 25.28
C PHE A 885 23.85 6.45 24.06
N ALA A 886 23.55 7.74 24.07
CA ALA A 886 22.80 8.39 23.00
C ALA A 886 23.72 8.90 21.88
N LEU A 887 23.13 9.47 20.84
CA LEU A 887 23.86 10.05 19.71
C LEU A 887 24.75 11.22 20.11
N THR A 888 24.38 11.97 21.16
CA THR A 888 25.18 13.08 21.67
C THR A 888 26.59 12.61 22.06
N GLU A 889 26.69 11.46 22.72
CA GLU A 889 27.94 10.85 23.13
C GLU A 889 28.73 10.29 21.94
N VAL A 890 28.02 9.82 20.89
CA VAL A 890 28.66 9.41 19.64
C VAL A 890 29.28 10.61 18.92
N TYR A 891 28.54 11.71 18.77
CA TYR A 891 29.03 12.91 18.11
C TYR A 891 30.19 13.58 18.87
N GLY A 892 30.25 13.39 20.19
CA GLY A 892 31.31 13.90 21.06
C GLY A 892 32.40 12.87 21.40
N ALA A 893 32.54 11.80 20.63
CA ALA A 893 33.57 10.79 20.82
C ALA A 893 34.93 11.22 20.22
N ASP A 894 36.02 10.79 20.85
CA ASP A 894 37.38 11.04 20.39
C ASP A 894 37.76 10.12 19.22
N GLU A 895 37.26 8.88 19.25
CA GLU A 895 37.37 7.92 18.14
C GLU A 895 36.07 7.11 18.05
N ALA A 896 35.77 6.56 16.87
CA ALA A 896 34.72 5.56 16.71
C ALA A 896 35.18 4.47 15.74
N PHE A 897 34.67 3.25 15.91
CA PHE A 897 34.99 2.14 15.01
C PHE A 897 33.89 1.09 14.99
N CYS A 898 33.83 0.36 13.87
CA CYS A 898 32.95 -0.78 13.70
C CYS A 898 33.74 -2.09 13.77
N THR A 899 33.09 -3.16 14.26
CA THR A 899 33.65 -4.52 14.28
C THR A 899 32.79 -5.51 13.49
N GLY A 900 33.42 -6.37 12.70
CA GLY A 900 32.76 -7.44 11.96
C GLY A 900 33.72 -8.56 11.58
N THR A 901 33.21 -9.77 11.36
CA THR A 901 34.07 -10.93 11.02
C THR A 901 34.83 -10.72 9.71
N PHE A 902 34.25 -9.99 8.75
CA PHE A 902 34.91 -9.68 7.47
C PHE A 902 35.96 -8.57 7.60
N PRO A 903 35.61 -7.33 8.01
CA PRO A 903 36.57 -6.22 8.08
C PRO A 903 37.51 -6.26 9.30
N SER A 904 37.24 -7.11 10.30
CA SER A 904 37.80 -7.05 11.66
C SER A 904 37.39 -5.75 12.35
N GLN A 905 38.24 -4.72 12.39
CA GLN A 905 37.92 -3.39 12.92
C GLN A 905 38.17 -2.34 11.83
N ILE A 906 37.21 -1.44 11.58
CA ILE A 906 37.40 -0.27 10.71
C ILE A 906 36.98 0.99 11.48
N HIS A 907 37.83 2.00 11.49
CA HIS A 907 37.55 3.29 12.09
C HIS A 907 36.43 4.05 11.36
N VAL A 908 35.68 4.84 12.09
CA VAL A 908 34.59 5.68 11.62
C VAL A 908 35.07 7.12 11.63
N THR A 909 34.97 7.79 10.48
CA THR A 909 35.46 9.16 10.30
C THR A 909 34.34 10.19 10.45
N GLU A 910 33.09 9.80 10.18
CA GLU A 910 31.93 10.69 10.18
C GLU A 910 30.67 9.94 10.62
N VAL A 911 29.80 10.60 11.39
CA VAL A 911 28.43 10.15 11.68
C VAL A 911 27.46 11.32 11.46
N ASP A 912 26.43 11.14 10.63
CA ASP A 912 25.41 12.16 10.32
C ASP A 912 25.99 13.50 9.85
N GLY A 913 27.03 13.45 9.02
CA GLY A 913 27.73 14.65 8.53
C GLY A 913 28.68 15.31 9.53
N ARG A 914 28.86 14.73 10.73
CA ARG A 914 29.78 15.24 11.76
C ARG A 914 31.04 14.39 11.80
N VAL A 915 32.19 15.03 11.64
CA VAL A 915 33.49 14.39 11.78
C VAL A 915 33.67 13.91 13.23
N ILE A 916 34.08 12.66 13.40
CA ILE A 916 34.42 12.09 14.72
C ILE A 916 35.92 12.26 14.97
N GLY A 917 36.29 12.78 16.14
CA GLY A 917 37.67 13.12 16.46
C GLY A 917 38.28 14.08 15.43
N ASP A 918 39.39 13.69 14.82
CA ASP A 918 40.06 14.42 13.74
C ASP A 918 39.76 13.87 12.33
N GLY A 919 38.78 12.96 12.22
CA GLY A 919 38.40 12.30 10.97
C GLY A 919 39.41 11.28 10.47
N LYS A 920 40.34 10.82 11.32
CA LYS A 920 41.33 9.79 10.99
C LYS A 920 41.21 8.60 11.93
N ARG A 921 41.99 7.56 11.65
CA ARG A 921 42.13 6.43 12.58
C ARG A 921 42.84 6.92 13.83
N GLY A 922 42.15 6.84 14.97
CA GLY A 922 42.73 7.21 16.25
C GLY A 922 43.70 6.16 16.81
N ALA A 923 44.47 6.59 17.81
CA ALA A 923 45.58 5.83 18.36
C ALA A 923 45.11 4.58 19.13
N LEU A 924 44.00 4.68 19.87
CA LEU A 924 43.49 3.54 20.64
C LEU A 924 42.91 2.48 19.70
N THR A 925 42.19 2.90 18.66
CA THR A 925 41.69 2.00 17.61
C THR A 925 42.82 1.24 16.91
N ASP A 926 43.97 1.88 16.64
CA ASP A 926 45.14 1.22 16.05
C ASP A 926 45.77 0.17 16.99
N VAL A 927 45.87 0.47 18.28
CA VAL A 927 46.33 -0.50 19.30
C VAL A 927 45.39 -1.70 19.35
N ILE A 928 44.08 -1.46 19.38
CA ILE A 928 43.06 -2.53 19.40
C ILE A 928 43.16 -3.43 18.16
N GLN A 929 43.36 -2.84 16.97
CA GLN A 929 43.56 -3.59 15.73
C GLN A 929 44.78 -4.54 15.82
N LYS A 930 45.90 -4.08 16.37
CA LYS A 930 47.11 -4.90 16.54
C LYS A 930 46.91 -6.02 17.55
N LEU A 931 46.27 -5.72 18.69
CA LEU A 931 45.96 -6.71 19.72
C LEU A 931 45.03 -7.81 19.17
N TYR A 932 43.99 -7.42 18.43
CA TYR A 932 43.08 -8.37 17.81
C TYR A 932 43.77 -9.22 16.74
N ALA A 933 44.62 -8.62 15.89
CA ALA A 933 45.39 -9.37 14.89
C ALA A 933 46.28 -10.44 15.53
N ALA A 934 46.98 -10.11 16.62
CA ALA A 934 47.79 -11.08 17.37
C ALA A 934 46.95 -12.21 17.99
N GLU A 935 45.72 -11.91 18.44
CA GLU A 935 44.79 -12.94 18.94
C GLU A 935 44.33 -13.87 17.82
N VAL A 936 44.06 -13.35 16.61
CA VAL A 936 43.72 -14.17 15.44
C VAL A 936 44.90 -15.07 15.04
N GLU A 937 46.12 -14.56 15.05
CA GLU A 937 47.31 -15.37 14.77
C GLU A 937 47.47 -16.50 15.79
N ARG A 938 47.27 -16.20 17.08
CA ARG A 938 47.31 -17.21 18.16
C ARG A 938 46.22 -18.28 17.97
N ASP A 939 45.00 -17.84 17.67
CA ASP A 939 43.85 -18.71 17.46
C ASP A 939 44.04 -19.67 16.28
N THR A 940 44.51 -19.11 15.15
CA THR A 940 44.68 -19.84 13.88
C THR A 940 46.01 -20.60 13.77
N ALA A 941 46.96 -20.39 14.69
CA ALA A 941 48.17 -21.21 14.80
C ALA A 941 47.88 -22.63 15.33
N ARG A 942 46.71 -22.84 15.96
CA ARG A 942 46.30 -24.14 16.52
C ARG A 942 45.99 -25.16 15.41
N SER A 943 46.20 -26.44 15.71
CA SER A 943 45.86 -27.53 14.77
C SER A 943 44.35 -27.77 14.73
N ARG A 944 43.83 -28.39 13.65
CA ARG A 944 42.39 -28.71 13.53
C ARG A 944 41.96 -29.67 14.65
N GLU A 945 42.84 -30.58 15.04
CA GLU A 945 42.62 -31.57 16.10
C GLU A 945 42.49 -30.90 17.48
N VAL A 946 43.34 -29.90 17.77
CA VAL A 946 43.24 -29.13 19.02
C VAL A 946 41.92 -28.36 19.08
N ILE A 947 41.53 -27.71 17.98
CA ILE A 947 40.27 -26.96 17.88
C ILE A 947 39.07 -27.90 18.08
N LEU A 948 39.10 -29.09 17.47
CA LEU A 948 38.06 -30.11 17.62
C LEU A 948 37.94 -30.59 19.08
N ALA A 949 39.06 -30.92 19.73
CA ALA A 949 39.07 -31.38 21.12
C ALA A 949 38.48 -30.31 22.08
N GLU A 950 38.79 -29.02 21.87
CA GLU A 950 38.22 -27.94 22.68
C GLU A 950 36.71 -27.73 22.47
N LEU A 951 36.19 -28.09 21.29
CA LEU A 951 34.78 -27.98 20.94
C LEU A 951 33.95 -29.08 21.59
N GLU A 952 34.55 -30.26 21.76
CA GLU A 952 33.96 -31.44 22.42
C GLU A 952 33.99 -31.35 23.95
N GLN A 953 34.88 -30.54 24.52
CA GLN A 953 34.87 -30.25 25.96
C GLN A 953 33.55 -29.61 26.39
N ALA A 954 32.95 -30.17 27.45
CA ALA A 954 31.77 -29.60 28.09
C ALA A 954 32.04 -28.14 28.51
N ARG A 955 31.01 -27.28 28.45
CA ARG A 955 31.14 -25.91 28.97
C ARG A 955 31.54 -25.97 30.43
N ASP A 956 32.66 -25.35 30.78
CA ASP A 956 33.06 -25.15 32.15
C ASP A 956 32.10 -24.17 32.82
N LEU A 957 31.22 -24.68 33.67
CA LEU A 957 30.23 -23.90 34.40
C LEU A 957 30.74 -23.43 35.78
N SER A 958 31.98 -23.75 36.15
CA SER A 958 32.57 -23.36 37.45
C SER A 958 32.62 -21.85 37.67
N VAL A 959 32.54 -21.05 36.60
CA VAL A 959 32.47 -19.59 36.67
C VAL A 959 31.13 -19.10 37.26
N LEU A 960 30.05 -19.88 37.17
CA LEU A 960 28.77 -19.58 37.81
C LEU A 960 28.79 -19.80 39.33
N ASP A 961 29.76 -20.56 39.84
CA ASP A 961 29.95 -20.84 41.27
C ASP A 961 30.81 -19.79 41.99
N LYS A 962 31.22 -18.70 41.30
CA LYS A 962 31.89 -17.59 41.98
C LYS A 962 30.89 -16.90 42.93
N PRO A 963 31.18 -16.80 44.24
CA PRO A 963 30.27 -16.18 45.18
C PRO A 963 29.97 -14.76 44.72
N LYS A 964 28.68 -14.40 44.68
CA LYS A 964 28.20 -13.04 44.42
C LYS A 964 28.78 -12.09 45.47
N SER A 965 30.00 -11.61 45.25
CA SER A 965 30.55 -10.49 46.01
C SER A 965 29.77 -9.26 45.59
N LYS A 966 28.93 -8.80 46.52
CA LYS A 966 28.14 -7.57 46.54
C LYS A 966 28.47 -6.57 45.42
N LEU A 967 27.50 -6.36 44.53
CA LEU A 967 27.20 -5.08 43.90
C LEU A 967 25.68 -4.95 43.88
#